data_AF-A0A2C6A483-F1
#
_entry.id   AF-A0A2C6A483-F1
#
_cell.length_a   1.000
_cell.length_b   1.000
_cell.length_c   1.000
_cell.angle_alpha   90.00
_cell.angle_beta   90.00
_cell.angle_gamma   90.00
#
_symmetry.space_group_name_H-M   'P 1'
#
loop_
_entity.id
_entity.type
_entity.pdbx_description
1 polymer ?
#
loop_
_entity_poly.entity_id
_entity_poly.type
_entity_poly.pdbx_seq_one_letter_code
_entity_poly.pdbx_strand_id
1 'polypeptide(L)'
;MEGQYGLGSQDHDTSSYAALPGTAQAEFVPHNMTPMKFHFASNKEVAGCHPSRWIYELTNNDFTACDMFQRARNAKLDSTYTWDHPHRFLINGNQSFSTACSRLLSTICLDCHFHFVFKLSWDEAHRDALCHPAQSRWPLPDNQFPWHHLVWARSASDAEMSSDQSKYYPLLAREFFICHAPPCTFQVTLEVSEPRMPTWWVQLLSDRDTILEQLRAARELEPSRFETANDDWADQAPMNLNTYLKNLLESGPDDVRSISKRNRRFSVLFGPRCYPIFKELEFVDEVRERDGVPDEVFTPTAPAPPGGPSGSTELATLRAYLEDVRTEIQCLIYKAEPGPERPNFCSPMLHADLHCHEVPDLAGNPLVNTERYRMLGILPNQSRDVVVSAYKRQWELLPNQRRALVESLMGVANDTGDELLSDYAITQSSVFDSQTQRQGTGDDDGLVSQALNFLGLSPPNNYSAGSIIEAFRKKVTRDPADAGTARSMLMLIARASTDDSYQAALLMESDPKMSLQTAHSVLGLGTSPVPWQTSAEAAKNKLDASQAAEESVVYLEALDAVADHTDSALLKDAVAKLRQSTGITSAGGGDSYQADTRTGPVDMSLPVGLHNIGNTCYLNSLLQYLFTVKPIREVVLNYDESRLDLTDRCRYFSRRPTDKQGNPGCRTCLR
;
A
#
# COMPACT_ATOMS: atom_id res chain seq x y z
N MET A 1 18.24 40.61 -44.96
CA MET A 1 18.89 41.66 -44.17
C MET A 1 18.00 41.88 -42.96
N GLU A 2 18.32 41.56 -41.72
CA GLU A 2 19.50 41.01 -41.05
C GLU A 2 18.96 40.13 -39.90
N GLY A 3 19.60 38.99 -39.67
CA GLY A 3 19.26 38.12 -38.54
C GLY A 3 19.92 38.59 -37.26
N GLN A 4 19.23 38.41 -36.14
CA GLN A 4 19.87 38.24 -34.84
C GLN A 4 19.59 36.81 -34.37
N TYR A 5 20.58 35.94 -34.64
CA TYR A 5 20.73 34.66 -33.96
C TYR A 5 21.00 34.94 -32.48
N GLY A 6 19.98 34.78 -31.65
CA GLY A 6 20.15 34.64 -30.20
C GLY A 6 20.60 33.22 -29.88
N LEU A 7 21.90 32.96 -29.98
CA LEU A 7 22.55 31.82 -29.33
C LEU A 7 22.62 32.11 -27.82
N GLY A 8 21.47 31.98 -27.15
CA GLY A 8 21.41 31.85 -25.71
C GLY A 8 21.09 30.41 -25.39
N SER A 9 22.12 29.61 -25.12
CA SER A 9 21.99 28.44 -24.24
C SER A 9 21.24 28.93 -23.00
N GLN A 10 19.97 28.58 -22.86
CA GLN A 10 19.39 28.55 -21.52
C GLN A 10 20.13 27.44 -20.82
N ASP A 11 21.15 27.82 -20.05
CA ASP A 11 21.77 26.95 -19.06
C ASP A 11 20.64 26.53 -18.12
N HIS A 12 19.99 25.41 -18.44
CA HIS A 12 19.08 24.74 -17.54
C HIS A 12 19.88 24.45 -16.28
N ASP A 13 19.39 24.92 -15.12
CA ASP A 13 20.03 24.76 -13.82
C ASP A 13 20.46 23.30 -13.60
N THR A 14 21.71 23.00 -13.89
CA THR A 14 22.35 21.69 -13.63
C THR A 14 22.33 21.35 -12.14
N SER A 15 22.07 22.34 -11.28
CA SER A 15 21.83 22.18 -9.86
C SER A 15 20.46 21.55 -9.51
N SER A 16 19.48 21.52 -10.42
CA SER A 16 18.11 21.12 -10.10
C SER A 16 17.91 19.60 -9.92
N TYR A 17 18.81 18.79 -10.48
CA TYR A 17 18.76 17.33 -10.42
C TYR A 17 19.93 16.70 -9.66
N ALA A 18 20.79 17.52 -9.04
CA ALA A 18 22.01 17.09 -8.37
C ALA A 18 21.78 16.39 -7.01
N ALA A 19 20.53 16.07 -6.68
CA ALA A 19 20.12 15.41 -5.44
C ALA A 19 19.33 14.14 -5.75
N LEU A 20 19.52 13.10 -4.93
CA LEU A 20 18.70 11.89 -4.99
C LEU A 20 17.29 12.18 -4.43
N PRO A 21 16.27 11.40 -4.79
CA PRO A 21 14.92 11.62 -4.30
C PRO A 21 14.86 11.67 -2.77
N GLY A 22 14.21 12.69 -2.22
CA GLY A 22 14.05 12.89 -0.78
C GLY A 22 15.24 13.56 -0.07
N THR A 23 16.31 13.90 -0.81
CA THR A 23 17.51 14.55 -0.23
C THR A 23 17.60 16.04 -0.52
N ALA A 24 16.76 16.56 -1.40
CA ALA A 24 16.69 17.99 -1.67
C ALA A 24 16.06 18.75 -0.49
N GLN A 25 16.50 19.98 -0.23
CA GLN A 25 15.83 20.89 0.70
C GLN A 25 14.47 21.31 0.14
N ALA A 26 13.47 20.44 0.28
CA ALA A 26 12.10 20.69 -0.10
C ALA A 26 11.33 21.35 1.06
N GLU A 27 10.29 22.11 0.73
CA GLU A 27 9.34 22.61 1.73
C GLU A 27 8.68 21.43 2.47
N PHE A 28 8.21 21.67 3.69
CA PHE A 28 7.54 20.67 4.51
C PHE A 28 6.39 19.98 3.76
N VAL A 29 6.44 18.65 3.67
CA VAL A 29 5.39 17.83 3.06
C VAL A 29 4.50 17.25 4.17
N PRO A 30 3.20 17.58 4.23
CA PRO A 30 2.30 16.98 5.21
C PRO A 30 2.11 15.48 4.94
N HIS A 31 2.08 14.69 6.00
CA HIS A 31 1.88 13.24 5.94
C HIS A 31 0.49 12.89 6.47
N ASN A 32 -0.44 12.64 5.55
CA ASN A 32 -1.82 12.33 5.89
C ASN A 32 -1.96 10.82 6.03
N MET A 33 -1.82 10.33 7.27
CA MET A 33 -1.89 8.91 7.60
C MET A 33 -3.35 8.44 7.65
N THR A 34 -3.70 7.52 6.74
CA THR A 34 -4.96 6.77 6.79
C THR A 34 -4.76 5.45 7.53
N PRO A 35 -5.82 4.78 8.04
CA PRO A 35 -5.70 3.46 8.63
C PRO A 35 -4.99 2.45 7.71
N MET A 36 -5.30 2.47 6.40
CA MET A 36 -4.66 1.59 5.42
C MET A 36 -3.18 1.91 5.21
N LYS A 37 -2.79 3.19 5.17
CA LYS A 37 -1.38 3.59 5.13
C LYS A 37 -0.61 3.15 6.37
N PHE A 38 -1.25 3.20 7.54
CA PHE A 38 -0.64 2.74 8.78
C PHE A 38 -0.36 1.22 8.75
N HIS A 39 -1.31 0.43 8.26
CA HIS A 39 -1.13 -1.02 8.10
C HIS A 39 -0.04 -1.36 7.06
N PHE A 40 0.07 -0.56 6.01
CA PHE A 40 1.10 -0.72 4.98
C PHE A 40 2.53 -0.49 5.49
N ALA A 41 2.73 0.37 6.50
CA ALA A 41 4.06 0.73 7.03
C ALA A 41 4.85 -0.42 7.72
N SER A 42 4.41 -1.67 7.55
CA SER A 42 5.01 -2.88 8.14
C SER A 42 6.11 -3.46 7.24
N ASN A 43 7.34 -2.91 7.29
CA ASN A 43 8.66 -3.47 6.86
C ASN A 43 8.78 -4.29 5.55
N LYS A 44 7.78 -4.33 4.67
CA LYS A 44 7.81 -5.10 3.42
C LYS A 44 8.01 -4.15 2.25
N GLU A 45 9.05 -4.38 1.45
CA GLU A 45 9.22 -3.72 0.16
C GLU A 45 8.11 -4.18 -0.79
N VAL A 46 7.19 -3.28 -1.11
CA VAL A 46 6.10 -3.53 -2.05
C VAL A 46 6.17 -2.48 -3.13
N ALA A 47 6.44 -2.92 -4.36
CA ALA A 47 6.46 -2.03 -5.51
C ALA A 47 5.07 -1.43 -5.75
N GLY A 48 5.04 -0.17 -6.13
CA GLY A 48 3.84 0.49 -6.63
C GLY A 48 3.84 0.61 -8.14
N CYS A 49 2.80 1.24 -8.68
CA CYS A 49 2.76 1.62 -10.08
C CYS A 49 1.89 2.85 -10.34
N HIS A 50 2.13 3.48 -11.49
CA HIS A 50 1.26 4.51 -12.03
C HIS A 50 -0.11 3.90 -12.41
N PRO A 51 -1.24 4.62 -12.22
CA PRO A 51 -2.57 4.08 -12.50
C PRO A 51 -2.76 3.53 -13.93
N SER A 52 -2.18 4.15 -14.96
CA SER A 52 -2.25 3.59 -16.33
C SER A 52 -1.64 2.18 -16.42
N ARG A 53 -0.53 1.92 -15.71
CA ARG A 53 0.08 0.58 -15.62
C ARG A 53 -0.84 -0.39 -14.89
N TRP A 54 -1.41 0.06 -13.77
CA TRP A 54 -2.37 -0.73 -12.98
C TRP A 54 -3.59 -1.15 -13.81
N ILE A 55 -4.20 -0.21 -14.54
CA ILE A 55 -5.33 -0.47 -15.44
C ILE A 55 -4.92 -1.42 -16.58
N TYR A 56 -3.74 -1.20 -17.18
CA TYR A 56 -3.24 -2.05 -18.26
C TYR A 56 -3.09 -3.51 -17.82
N GLU A 57 -2.40 -3.74 -16.70
CA GLU A 57 -2.21 -5.09 -16.17
C GLU A 57 -3.53 -5.77 -15.81
N LEU A 58 -4.46 -5.02 -15.19
CA LEU A 58 -5.78 -5.50 -14.85
C LEU A 58 -6.58 -5.91 -16.10
N THR A 59 -6.59 -5.07 -17.12
CA THR A 59 -7.35 -5.31 -18.37
C THR A 59 -6.69 -6.33 -19.28
N ASN A 60 -5.39 -6.59 -19.17
CA ASN A 60 -4.69 -7.59 -19.97
C ASN A 60 -4.51 -8.94 -19.25
N ASN A 61 -5.14 -9.12 -18.09
CA ASN A 61 -5.04 -10.35 -17.29
C ASN A 61 -3.61 -10.71 -16.85
N ASP A 62 -2.73 -9.71 -16.72
CA ASP A 62 -1.34 -9.82 -16.26
C ASP A 62 -1.12 -8.99 -14.99
N PHE A 63 -2.05 -9.12 -14.03
CA PHE A 63 -2.07 -8.30 -12.82
C PHE A 63 -0.99 -8.74 -11.83
N THR A 64 0.06 -7.93 -11.70
CA THR A 64 1.25 -8.28 -10.90
C THR A 64 1.23 -7.70 -9.48
N ALA A 65 0.34 -6.73 -9.21
CA ALA A 65 0.27 -6.04 -7.93
C ALA A 65 -0.14 -6.95 -6.76
N CYS A 66 -0.93 -7.99 -7.01
CA CYS A 66 -1.28 -9.02 -6.04
C CYS A 66 -1.74 -10.33 -6.72
N ASP A 67 -2.00 -11.37 -5.94
CA ASP A 67 -2.33 -12.71 -6.43
C ASP A 67 -3.81 -12.92 -6.83
N MET A 68 -4.62 -11.85 -6.85
CA MET A 68 -6.08 -11.94 -7.02
C MET A 68 -6.48 -12.71 -8.28
N PHE A 69 -5.82 -12.48 -9.41
CA PHE A 69 -6.12 -13.19 -10.66
C PHE A 69 -5.68 -14.65 -10.62
N GLN A 70 -4.61 -14.97 -9.88
CA GLN A 70 -4.21 -16.37 -9.66
C GLN A 70 -5.25 -17.11 -8.81
N ARG A 71 -5.81 -16.45 -7.79
CA ARG A 71 -6.91 -17.01 -7.00
C ARG A 71 -8.17 -17.19 -7.83
N ALA A 72 -8.53 -16.21 -8.67
CA ALA A 72 -9.67 -16.30 -9.58
C ALA A 72 -9.53 -17.47 -10.58
N ARG A 73 -8.35 -17.65 -11.19
CA ARG A 73 -8.06 -18.78 -12.09
C ARG A 73 -8.19 -20.15 -11.42
N ASN A 74 -7.87 -20.23 -10.13
CA ASN A 74 -7.91 -21.47 -9.36
C ASN A 74 -9.29 -21.77 -8.76
N ALA A 75 -10.23 -20.82 -8.81
CA ALA A 75 -11.58 -21.01 -8.30
C ALA A 75 -12.34 -22.06 -9.13
N LYS A 76 -12.96 -23.02 -8.45
CA LYS A 76 -13.84 -24.01 -9.10
C LYS A 76 -15.22 -23.39 -9.29
N LEU A 77 -15.48 -22.90 -10.50
CA LEU A 77 -16.71 -22.18 -10.82
C LEU A 77 -17.59 -23.01 -11.76
N ASP A 78 -18.90 -22.92 -11.58
CA ASP A 78 -19.91 -23.50 -12.48
C ASP A 78 -20.16 -22.59 -13.70
N SER A 79 -19.07 -22.18 -14.35
CA SER A 79 -19.08 -21.22 -15.46
C SER A 79 -18.49 -21.82 -16.73
N THR A 80 -19.14 -21.57 -17.86
CA THR A 80 -18.67 -21.93 -19.21
C THR A 80 -17.64 -20.95 -19.73
N TYR A 81 -17.49 -19.81 -19.06
CA TYR A 81 -16.58 -18.77 -19.47
C TYR A 81 -15.17 -19.01 -18.92
N THR A 82 -14.18 -18.93 -19.81
CA THR A 82 -12.77 -18.97 -19.43
C THR A 82 -12.35 -17.63 -18.86
N TRP A 83 -11.58 -17.62 -17.76
CA TRP A 83 -10.97 -16.40 -17.22
C TRP A 83 -9.76 -15.91 -18.04
N ASP A 84 -9.12 -16.79 -18.82
CA ASP A 84 -7.82 -16.51 -19.45
C ASP A 84 -7.94 -15.71 -20.76
N HIS A 85 -8.30 -14.43 -20.65
CA HIS A 85 -8.34 -13.49 -21.76
C HIS A 85 -8.21 -12.03 -21.26
N PRO A 86 -7.90 -11.07 -22.13
CA PRO A 86 -7.98 -9.64 -21.79
C PRO A 86 -9.42 -9.24 -21.43
N HIS A 87 -9.59 -8.50 -20.33
CA HIS A 87 -10.88 -8.06 -19.86
C HIS A 87 -11.34 -6.75 -20.53
N ARG A 88 -12.55 -6.79 -21.09
CA ARG A 88 -13.23 -5.61 -21.63
C ARG A 88 -14.38 -5.21 -20.71
N PHE A 89 -14.15 -4.21 -19.87
CA PHE A 89 -15.12 -3.78 -18.86
C PHE A 89 -16.21 -2.88 -19.43
N LEU A 90 -17.47 -3.27 -19.20
CA LEU A 90 -18.66 -2.49 -19.48
C LEU A 90 -19.25 -1.96 -18.18
N ILE A 91 -19.81 -0.75 -18.19
CA ILE A 91 -20.58 -0.23 -17.06
C ILE A 91 -21.82 -1.09 -16.83
N ASN A 92 -22.04 -1.48 -15.58
CA ASN A 92 -23.11 -2.37 -15.18
C ASN A 92 -24.29 -1.61 -14.55
N GLY A 93 -25.44 -1.70 -15.20
CA GLY A 93 -26.72 -1.18 -14.69
C GLY A 93 -26.65 0.28 -14.23
N ASN A 94 -27.39 0.58 -13.16
CA ASN A 94 -27.43 1.88 -12.50
C ASN A 94 -26.72 1.82 -11.14
N GLN A 95 -25.66 1.01 -11.02
CA GLN A 95 -24.98 0.77 -9.74
C GLN A 95 -23.81 1.73 -9.48
N SER A 96 -23.31 2.40 -10.53
CA SER A 96 -22.18 3.31 -10.42
C SER A 96 -22.61 4.67 -9.88
N PHE A 97 -21.82 5.29 -9.01
CA PHE A 97 -22.13 6.61 -8.44
C PHE A 97 -20.89 7.44 -8.12
N SER A 98 -21.15 8.71 -7.81
CA SER A 98 -20.15 9.72 -7.50
C SER A 98 -20.67 10.64 -6.38
N THR A 99 -19.85 10.87 -5.35
CA THR A 99 -20.13 11.77 -4.22
C THR A 99 -19.04 12.87 -4.09
N ALA A 100 -18.93 13.58 -2.96
CA ALA A 100 -17.83 14.52 -2.75
C ALA A 100 -16.47 13.82 -2.49
N CYS A 101 -16.50 12.61 -1.91
CA CYS A 101 -15.33 11.91 -1.38
C CYS A 101 -15.21 10.43 -1.78
N SER A 102 -16.13 9.94 -2.60
CA SER A 102 -16.12 8.56 -3.09
C SER A 102 -16.68 8.42 -4.51
N ARG A 103 -16.19 7.42 -5.22
CA ARG A 103 -16.68 6.96 -6.53
C ARG A 103 -16.86 5.45 -6.46
N LEU A 104 -17.89 4.94 -7.13
CA LEU A 104 -18.07 3.52 -7.33
C LEU A 104 -18.33 3.26 -8.80
N LEU A 105 -17.52 2.40 -9.41
CA LEU A 105 -17.73 1.90 -10.77
C LEU A 105 -18.06 0.41 -10.69
N SER A 106 -19.30 0.05 -10.97
CA SER A 106 -19.72 -1.35 -11.12
C SER A 106 -19.59 -1.72 -12.58
N THR A 107 -18.88 -2.81 -12.86
CA THR A 107 -18.57 -3.24 -14.22
C THR A 107 -18.68 -4.73 -14.39
N ILE A 108 -18.88 -5.15 -15.64
CA ILE A 108 -18.85 -6.54 -16.06
C ILE A 108 -17.84 -6.71 -17.20
N CYS A 109 -17.11 -7.82 -17.20
CA CYS A 109 -16.31 -8.19 -18.35
C CYS A 109 -17.20 -8.75 -19.47
N LEU A 110 -17.15 -8.15 -20.66
CA LEU A 110 -17.91 -8.60 -21.82
C LEU A 110 -17.63 -10.07 -22.18
N ASP A 111 -16.42 -10.55 -21.93
CA ASP A 111 -15.96 -11.85 -22.39
C ASP A 111 -16.20 -12.97 -21.37
N CYS A 112 -15.81 -12.80 -20.10
CA CYS A 112 -16.03 -13.81 -19.05
C CYS A 112 -17.24 -13.60 -18.14
N HIS A 113 -17.90 -12.45 -18.23
CA HIS A 113 -19.08 -12.08 -17.43
C HIS A 113 -18.82 -11.94 -15.92
N PHE A 114 -17.57 -12.02 -15.46
CA PHE A 114 -17.23 -11.67 -14.10
C PHE A 114 -17.43 -10.18 -13.87
N HIS A 115 -17.85 -9.85 -12.66
CA HIS A 115 -18.12 -8.48 -12.27
C HIS A 115 -16.96 -7.93 -11.46
N PHE A 116 -16.57 -6.71 -11.81
CA PHE A 116 -15.48 -5.97 -11.18
C PHE A 116 -16.06 -4.66 -10.64
N VAL A 117 -15.90 -4.44 -9.34
CA VAL A 117 -16.36 -3.23 -8.67
C VAL A 117 -15.16 -2.45 -8.16
N PHE A 118 -15.01 -1.22 -8.64
CA PHE A 118 -13.97 -0.28 -8.22
C PHE A 118 -14.57 0.72 -7.25
N LYS A 119 -14.17 0.68 -5.98
CA LYS A 119 -14.58 1.64 -4.96
C LYS A 119 -13.40 2.58 -4.69
N LEU A 120 -13.48 3.80 -5.21
CA LEU A 120 -12.47 4.83 -5.01
C LEU A 120 -12.93 5.75 -3.88
N SER A 121 -12.05 6.07 -2.94
CA SER A 121 -12.39 6.96 -1.82
C SER A 121 -11.18 7.74 -1.33
N TRP A 122 -11.47 8.86 -0.69
CA TRP A 122 -10.47 9.72 -0.05
C TRP A 122 -11.11 10.47 1.11
N ASP A 123 -10.27 11.04 1.97
CA ASP A 123 -10.74 11.93 3.03
C ASP A 123 -11.13 13.29 2.44
N GLU A 124 -12.38 13.69 2.64
CA GLU A 124 -12.92 14.96 2.18
C GLU A 124 -12.16 16.17 2.73
N ALA A 125 -11.66 16.08 3.96
CA ALA A 125 -10.86 17.14 4.59
C ALA A 125 -9.50 17.35 3.89
N HIS A 126 -9.03 16.36 3.14
CA HIS A 126 -7.73 16.35 2.47
C HIS A 126 -7.87 16.34 0.94
N ARG A 127 -9.01 16.81 0.40
CA ARG A 127 -9.27 16.82 -1.05
C ARG A 127 -8.23 17.60 -1.86
N ASP A 128 -7.77 18.75 -1.35
CA ASP A 128 -6.78 19.59 -2.03
C ASP A 128 -5.36 19.00 -1.97
N ALA A 129 -5.15 18.00 -1.12
CA ALA A 129 -3.88 17.29 -0.93
C ALA A 129 -3.76 16.03 -1.80
N LEU A 130 -4.78 15.73 -2.63
CA LEU A 130 -4.75 14.61 -3.57
C LEU A 130 -3.75 14.84 -4.69
N CYS A 131 -3.22 13.73 -5.21
CA CYS A 131 -2.38 13.79 -6.41
C CYS A 131 -3.20 14.29 -7.61
N HIS A 132 -2.63 15.21 -8.38
CA HIS A 132 -3.34 15.79 -9.51
C HIS A 132 -2.36 16.23 -10.63
N PRO A 133 -2.61 15.86 -11.91
CA PRO A 133 -1.68 16.12 -13.01
C PRO A 133 -1.30 17.60 -13.20
N ALA A 134 -2.16 18.52 -12.77
CA ALA A 134 -1.87 19.95 -12.79
C ALA A 134 -0.66 20.37 -11.91
N GLN A 135 -0.20 19.50 -11.00
CA GLN A 135 1.04 19.74 -10.24
C GLN A 135 2.30 19.43 -11.07
N SER A 136 2.16 18.83 -12.27
CA SER A 136 3.29 18.43 -13.11
C SER A 136 4.09 19.65 -13.56
N ARG A 137 5.39 19.60 -13.34
CA ARG A 137 6.37 20.55 -13.89
C ARG A 137 7.71 19.86 -14.06
N TRP A 138 8.50 20.39 -14.98
CA TRP A 138 9.86 19.95 -15.23
C TRP A 138 10.84 21.06 -14.84
N PRO A 139 11.86 20.82 -13.98
CA PRO A 139 12.10 19.62 -13.17
C PRO A 139 10.96 19.29 -12.19
N LEU A 140 10.68 18.01 -11.94
CA LEU A 140 9.70 17.60 -10.92
C LEU A 140 10.33 17.68 -9.52
N PRO A 141 9.81 18.48 -8.57
CA PRO A 141 10.40 18.58 -7.22
C PRO A 141 9.87 17.51 -6.27
N ASP A 142 10.56 17.29 -5.15
CA ASP A 142 10.25 16.21 -4.20
C ASP A 142 8.94 16.44 -3.42
N ASN A 143 8.48 17.68 -3.32
CA ASN A 143 7.25 18.06 -2.62
C ASN A 143 6.01 18.12 -3.53
N GLN A 144 6.08 17.60 -4.75
CA GLN A 144 4.95 17.60 -5.68
C GLN A 144 4.55 16.19 -6.11
N PHE A 145 3.23 15.98 -6.22
CA PHE A 145 2.66 14.66 -6.44
C PHE A 145 1.65 14.71 -7.59
N PRO A 146 2.11 14.80 -8.85
CA PRO A 146 1.23 14.95 -10.01
C PRO A 146 0.35 13.73 -10.30
N TRP A 147 0.79 12.51 -9.98
CA TRP A 147 0.00 11.31 -10.20
C TRP A 147 -0.07 10.45 -8.96
N HIS A 148 -1.19 9.74 -8.82
CA HIS A 148 -1.27 8.66 -7.85
C HIS A 148 -0.19 7.63 -8.14
N HIS A 149 0.29 6.96 -7.10
CA HIS A 149 1.16 5.81 -7.21
C HIS A 149 0.57 4.71 -6.35
N LEU A 150 -0.11 3.77 -7.01
CA LEU A 150 -0.92 2.75 -6.36
C LEU A 150 -0.04 1.63 -5.86
N VAL A 151 -0.16 1.32 -4.57
CA VAL A 151 0.53 0.22 -3.91
C VAL A 151 -0.52 -0.70 -3.29
N TRP A 152 -0.32 -2.00 -3.42
CA TRP A 152 -1.16 -3.00 -2.76
C TRP A 152 -0.91 -2.97 -1.25
N ALA A 153 -1.98 -2.75 -0.47
CA ALA A 153 -1.90 -2.67 0.98
C ALA A 153 -2.17 -4.03 1.62
N ARG A 154 -3.30 -4.67 1.27
CA ARG A 154 -3.70 -5.99 1.79
C ARG A 154 -4.85 -6.59 0.98
N SER A 155 -5.11 -7.87 1.20
CA SER A 155 -6.36 -8.54 0.85
C SER A 155 -7.37 -8.47 2.01
N ALA A 156 -8.67 -8.60 1.68
CA ALA A 156 -9.69 -8.86 2.68
C ALA A 156 -9.51 -10.27 3.28
N SER A 157 -9.85 -10.42 4.55
CA SER A 157 -9.91 -11.73 5.21
C SER A 157 -11.15 -12.51 4.78
N ASP A 158 -11.11 -13.84 4.89
CA ASP A 158 -12.26 -14.70 4.58
C ASP A 158 -13.50 -14.35 5.41
N ALA A 159 -13.32 -13.86 6.65
CA ALA A 159 -14.41 -13.39 7.50
C ALA A 159 -15.05 -12.10 6.98
N GLU A 160 -14.26 -11.12 6.52
CA GLU A 160 -14.75 -9.89 5.89
C GLU A 160 -15.47 -10.18 4.56
N MET A 161 -15.05 -11.23 3.84
CA MET A 161 -15.70 -11.60 2.58
C MET A 161 -16.99 -12.39 2.82
N SER A 162 -16.98 -13.34 3.76
CA SER A 162 -18.14 -14.18 4.06
C SER A 162 -19.32 -13.39 4.63
N SER A 163 -19.07 -12.25 5.31
CA SER A 163 -20.14 -11.39 5.80
C SER A 163 -20.94 -10.72 4.68
N ASP A 164 -20.28 -10.45 3.56
CA ASP A 164 -20.85 -9.70 2.43
C ASP A 164 -21.31 -10.64 1.30
N GLN A 165 -20.92 -11.92 1.38
CA GLN A 165 -21.27 -12.91 0.38
C GLN A 165 -22.75 -13.30 0.50
N SER A 166 -23.46 -13.16 -0.61
CA SER A 166 -24.86 -13.56 -0.72
C SER A 166 -25.17 -14.04 -2.13
N LYS A 167 -26.39 -14.56 -2.35
CA LYS A 167 -26.90 -14.86 -3.70
C LYS A 167 -26.79 -13.64 -4.64
N TYR A 168 -27.02 -12.44 -4.11
CA TYR A 168 -27.00 -11.19 -4.90
C TYR A 168 -25.60 -10.61 -5.09
N TYR A 169 -24.62 -11.11 -4.34
CA TYR A 169 -23.25 -10.63 -4.39
C TYR A 169 -22.25 -11.77 -4.11
N PRO A 170 -22.02 -12.66 -5.09
CA PRO A 170 -21.12 -13.80 -4.95
C PRO A 170 -19.66 -13.35 -5.04
N LEU A 171 -19.19 -12.69 -3.98
CA LEU A 171 -17.84 -12.11 -3.88
C LEU A 171 -16.74 -13.19 -3.88
N LEU A 172 -15.75 -13.05 -4.75
CA LEU A 172 -14.60 -13.94 -4.89
C LEU A 172 -13.30 -13.37 -4.33
N ALA A 173 -13.13 -12.06 -4.42
CA ALA A 173 -11.94 -11.39 -3.92
C ALA A 173 -12.22 -9.92 -3.65
N ARG A 174 -11.50 -9.37 -2.67
CA ARG A 174 -11.49 -7.95 -2.32
C ARG A 174 -10.08 -7.54 -1.97
N GLU A 175 -9.54 -6.60 -2.75
CA GLU A 175 -8.16 -6.11 -2.60
C GLU A 175 -8.14 -4.61 -2.33
N PHE A 176 -7.21 -4.18 -1.48
CA PHE A 176 -7.08 -2.79 -1.07
C PHE A 176 -5.77 -2.20 -1.59
N PHE A 177 -5.87 -1.06 -2.27
CA PHE A 177 -4.74 -0.28 -2.77
C PHE A 177 -4.80 1.14 -2.22
N ILE A 178 -3.62 1.73 -2.02
CA ILE A 178 -3.48 3.11 -1.53
C ILE A 178 -2.57 3.90 -2.46
N CYS A 179 -2.77 5.21 -2.52
CA CYS A 179 -1.75 6.10 -3.06
C CYS A 179 -0.62 6.27 -2.03
N HIS A 180 0.62 6.00 -2.44
CA HIS A 180 1.81 6.13 -1.56
C HIS A 180 2.16 7.59 -1.23
N ALA A 181 1.82 8.55 -2.10
CA ALA A 181 2.18 9.96 -1.90
C ALA A 181 1.80 10.46 -0.49
N PRO A 182 2.73 11.02 0.31
CA PRO A 182 2.50 11.36 1.72
C PRO A 182 1.23 12.19 2.00
N PRO A 183 0.92 13.26 1.24
CA PRO A 183 -0.26 14.07 1.51
C PRO A 183 -1.57 13.46 0.98
N CYS A 184 -1.50 12.46 0.09
CA CYS A 184 -2.68 11.95 -0.61
C CYS A 184 -3.39 10.87 0.21
N THR A 185 -4.70 11.02 0.44
CA THR A 185 -5.53 10.04 1.18
C THR A 185 -6.29 9.07 0.28
N PHE A 186 -5.99 9.07 -1.02
CA PHE A 186 -6.68 8.27 -2.02
C PHE A 186 -6.45 6.77 -1.84
N GLN A 187 -7.52 5.99 -1.95
CA GLN A 187 -7.51 4.54 -1.88
C GLN A 187 -8.50 3.93 -2.89
N VAL A 188 -8.19 2.72 -3.33
CA VAL A 188 -9.01 1.92 -4.24
C VAL A 188 -9.27 0.56 -3.61
N THR A 189 -10.52 0.18 -3.49
CA THR A 189 -10.93 -1.20 -3.22
C THR A 189 -11.40 -1.83 -4.52
N LEU A 190 -10.77 -2.93 -4.91
CA LEU A 190 -11.13 -3.71 -6.08
C LEU A 190 -11.83 -5.00 -5.62
N GLU A 191 -13.05 -5.21 -6.06
CA GLU A 191 -13.84 -6.41 -5.78
C GLU A 191 -14.13 -7.17 -7.06
N VAL A 192 -14.01 -8.50 -7.00
CA VAL A 192 -14.36 -9.41 -8.10
C VAL A 192 -15.42 -10.38 -7.61
N SER A 193 -16.46 -10.59 -8.42
CA SER A 193 -17.56 -11.54 -8.11
C SER A 193 -17.94 -12.40 -9.33
N GLU A 194 -18.51 -13.56 -9.05
CA GLU A 194 -18.94 -14.55 -10.06
C GLU A 194 -20.03 -14.00 -10.99
N PRO A 195 -20.15 -14.52 -12.23
CA PRO A 195 -21.36 -14.34 -13.03
C PRO A 195 -22.61 -14.80 -12.26
N ARG A 196 -23.73 -14.09 -12.46
CA ARG A 196 -25.02 -14.39 -11.83
C ARG A 196 -25.77 -15.46 -12.59
N MET A 197 -25.57 -15.55 -13.91
CA MET A 197 -26.12 -16.63 -14.72
C MET A 197 -25.19 -17.85 -14.73
N PRO A 198 -25.58 -18.98 -14.12
CA PRO A 198 -24.80 -20.20 -14.21
C PRO A 198 -24.81 -20.76 -15.64
N THR A 199 -23.86 -21.64 -15.93
CA THR A 199 -23.64 -22.23 -17.27
C THR A 199 -24.92 -22.76 -17.93
N TRP A 200 -25.75 -23.45 -17.17
CA TRP A 200 -26.94 -24.09 -17.71
C TRP A 200 -28.00 -23.07 -18.16
N TRP A 201 -28.03 -21.85 -17.59
CA TRP A 201 -28.90 -20.78 -18.11
C TRP A 201 -28.46 -20.40 -19.52
N VAL A 202 -27.16 -20.16 -19.71
CA VAL A 202 -26.58 -19.75 -20.98
C VAL A 202 -26.85 -20.79 -22.06
N GLN A 203 -26.69 -22.07 -21.72
CA GLN A 203 -26.99 -23.19 -22.62
C GLN A 203 -28.47 -23.20 -23.03
N LEU A 204 -29.40 -23.11 -22.09
CA LEU A 204 -30.83 -23.11 -22.40
C LEU A 204 -31.28 -21.89 -23.22
N LEU A 205 -30.75 -20.71 -22.90
CA LEU A 205 -31.07 -19.45 -23.58
C LEU A 205 -30.48 -19.38 -25.00
N SER A 206 -29.40 -20.12 -25.27
CA SER A 206 -28.71 -20.14 -26.57
C SER A 206 -29.01 -21.40 -27.40
N ASP A 207 -29.81 -22.33 -26.88
CA ASP A 207 -30.16 -23.60 -27.54
C ASP A 207 -31.23 -23.39 -28.63
N ARG A 208 -30.73 -22.94 -29.78
CA ARG A 208 -31.52 -22.65 -30.99
C ARG A 208 -32.28 -23.86 -31.50
N ASP A 209 -31.64 -25.03 -31.52
CA ASP A 209 -32.20 -26.25 -32.12
C ASP A 209 -33.41 -26.75 -31.32
N THR A 210 -33.30 -26.78 -29.99
CA THR A 210 -34.44 -27.14 -29.14
C THR A 210 -35.57 -26.14 -29.27
N ILE A 211 -35.30 -24.82 -29.38
CA ILE A 211 -36.36 -23.82 -29.58
C ILE A 211 -37.09 -24.04 -30.92
N LEU A 212 -36.36 -24.36 -31.99
CA LEU A 212 -36.96 -24.69 -33.30
C LEU A 212 -37.81 -25.96 -33.25
N GLU A 213 -37.39 -26.97 -32.50
CA GLU A 213 -38.19 -28.18 -32.26
C GLU A 213 -39.47 -27.86 -31.49
N GLN A 214 -39.40 -27.07 -30.42
CA GLN A 214 -40.58 -26.64 -29.67
C GLN A 214 -41.53 -25.81 -30.54
N LEU A 215 -41.00 -24.92 -31.38
CA LEU A 215 -41.81 -24.14 -32.32
C LEU A 215 -42.52 -25.03 -33.36
N ARG A 216 -41.81 -26.03 -33.90
CA ARG A 216 -42.40 -27.01 -34.84
C ARG A 216 -43.52 -27.81 -34.17
N ALA A 217 -43.27 -28.38 -33.00
CA ALA A 217 -44.28 -29.12 -32.24
C ALA A 217 -45.51 -28.26 -31.91
N ALA A 218 -45.30 -27.00 -31.52
CA ALA A 218 -46.39 -26.06 -31.22
C ALA A 218 -47.23 -25.71 -32.46
N ARG A 219 -46.59 -25.54 -33.64
CA ARG A 219 -47.28 -25.33 -34.92
C ARG A 219 -48.09 -26.54 -35.36
N GLU A 220 -47.63 -27.76 -35.08
CA GLU A 220 -48.35 -29.00 -35.41
C GLU A 220 -49.57 -29.21 -34.51
N LEU A 221 -49.42 -28.96 -33.20
CA LEU A 221 -50.51 -29.10 -32.21
C LEU A 221 -51.59 -28.03 -32.36
N GLU A 222 -51.20 -26.77 -32.57
CA GLU A 222 -52.14 -25.63 -32.63
C GLU A 222 -51.84 -24.69 -33.82
N PRO A 223 -52.09 -25.12 -35.07
CA PRO A 223 -51.68 -24.37 -36.26
C PRO A 223 -52.20 -22.93 -36.33
N SER A 224 -53.48 -22.72 -36.01
CA SER A 224 -54.12 -21.40 -36.03
C SER A 224 -53.53 -20.44 -35.02
N ARG A 225 -53.03 -20.94 -33.89
CA ARG A 225 -52.45 -20.13 -32.83
C ARG A 225 -51.05 -19.63 -33.21
N PHE A 226 -50.28 -20.41 -33.97
CA PHE A 226 -48.87 -20.11 -34.31
C PHE A 226 -48.66 -19.68 -35.76
N GLU A 227 -49.71 -19.33 -36.50
CA GLU A 227 -49.66 -18.89 -37.90
C GLU A 227 -48.65 -17.75 -38.15
N THR A 228 -48.52 -16.80 -37.21
CA THR A 228 -47.62 -15.64 -37.33
C THR A 228 -46.21 -15.89 -36.78
N ALA A 229 -45.92 -17.07 -36.23
CA ALA A 229 -44.61 -17.36 -35.66
C ALA A 229 -43.62 -17.70 -36.77
N ASN A 230 -42.38 -17.22 -36.66
CA ASN A 230 -41.31 -17.49 -37.62
C ASN A 230 -40.09 -18.11 -36.92
N ASP A 231 -39.17 -18.67 -37.70
CA ASP A 231 -38.03 -19.42 -37.17
C ASP A 231 -37.00 -18.50 -36.48
N ASP A 232 -37.04 -17.18 -36.75
CA ASP A 232 -36.24 -16.16 -36.08
C ASP A 232 -36.47 -16.13 -34.56
N TRP A 233 -37.59 -16.69 -34.07
CA TRP A 233 -37.83 -16.83 -32.63
C TRP A 233 -36.71 -17.60 -31.92
N ALA A 234 -36.07 -18.54 -32.60
CA ALA A 234 -35.02 -19.38 -32.03
C ALA A 234 -33.82 -18.58 -31.48
N ASP A 235 -33.58 -17.39 -32.03
CA ASP A 235 -32.45 -16.53 -31.64
C ASP A 235 -32.86 -15.42 -30.65
N GLN A 236 -34.13 -15.39 -30.22
CA GLN A 236 -34.71 -14.26 -29.50
C GLN A 236 -34.91 -14.51 -28.00
N ALA A 237 -34.56 -15.68 -27.47
CA ALA A 237 -34.72 -15.99 -26.04
C ALA A 237 -33.96 -14.99 -25.13
N PRO A 238 -32.68 -14.65 -25.37
CA PRO A 238 -31.97 -13.64 -24.58
C PRO A 238 -32.65 -12.26 -24.66
N MET A 239 -33.07 -11.83 -25.86
CA MET A 239 -33.72 -10.54 -26.07
C MET A 239 -35.07 -10.43 -25.33
N ASN A 240 -35.85 -11.51 -25.32
CA ASN A 240 -37.12 -11.54 -24.60
C ASN A 240 -36.91 -11.50 -23.08
N LEU A 241 -35.92 -12.24 -22.55
CA LEU A 241 -35.60 -12.19 -21.11
C LEU A 241 -35.10 -10.80 -20.69
N ASN A 242 -34.21 -10.18 -21.49
CA ASN A 242 -33.78 -8.80 -21.28
C ASN A 242 -34.96 -7.82 -21.24
N THR A 243 -35.98 -8.02 -22.08
CA THR A 243 -37.19 -7.19 -22.10
C THR A 243 -38.01 -7.36 -20.82
N TYR A 244 -38.17 -8.60 -20.32
CA TYR A 244 -38.86 -8.84 -19.04
C TYR A 244 -38.13 -8.17 -17.88
N LEU A 245 -36.80 -8.31 -17.81
CA LEU A 245 -35.99 -7.69 -16.76
C LEU A 245 -35.99 -6.15 -16.85
N LYS A 246 -35.91 -5.59 -18.07
CA LYS A 246 -36.03 -4.15 -18.29
C LYS A 246 -37.36 -3.62 -17.75
N ASN A 247 -38.46 -4.25 -18.16
CA ASN A 247 -39.79 -3.84 -17.71
C ASN A 247 -39.93 -3.96 -16.18
N LEU A 248 -39.37 -5.02 -15.58
CA LEU A 248 -39.37 -5.19 -14.12
C LEU A 248 -38.58 -4.09 -13.40
N LEU A 249 -37.42 -3.68 -13.93
CA LEU A 249 -36.57 -2.64 -13.34
C LEU A 249 -37.14 -1.22 -13.49
N GLU A 250 -37.97 -0.99 -14.51
CA GLU A 250 -38.62 0.28 -14.83
C GLU A 250 -40.04 0.43 -14.23
N SER A 251 -40.68 -0.69 -13.85
CA SER A 251 -42.04 -0.69 -13.26
C SER A 251 -42.01 -0.39 -11.77
N GLY A 252 -43.02 0.34 -11.27
CA GLY A 252 -43.29 0.44 -9.84
C GLY A 252 -43.87 -0.85 -9.26
N PRO A 253 -43.93 -1.01 -7.92
CA PRO A 253 -44.45 -2.23 -7.28
C PRO A 253 -45.87 -2.60 -7.70
N ASP A 254 -46.72 -1.60 -7.97
CA ASP A 254 -48.12 -1.77 -8.34
C ASP A 254 -48.33 -2.04 -9.84
N ASP A 255 -47.32 -1.80 -10.68
CA ASP A 255 -47.39 -1.89 -12.15
C ASP A 255 -46.82 -3.21 -12.72
N VAL A 256 -46.31 -4.08 -11.84
CA VAL A 256 -45.63 -5.32 -12.25
C VAL A 256 -46.60 -6.28 -12.93
N ARG A 257 -46.31 -6.60 -14.19
CA ARG A 257 -47.16 -7.49 -15.02
C ARG A 257 -46.72 -8.95 -14.92
N SER A 258 -47.66 -9.83 -14.63
CA SER A 258 -47.44 -11.29 -14.69
C SER A 258 -47.32 -11.77 -16.14
N ILE A 259 -46.52 -12.83 -16.33
CA ILE A 259 -46.30 -13.48 -17.61
C ILE A 259 -47.10 -14.80 -17.63
N SER A 260 -48.10 -14.91 -18.50
CA SER A 260 -48.83 -16.18 -18.67
C SER A 260 -47.92 -17.23 -19.28
N LYS A 261 -47.89 -18.44 -18.69
CA LYS A 261 -47.18 -19.60 -19.25
C LYS A 261 -47.79 -20.06 -20.58
N ARG A 262 -49.04 -19.69 -20.85
CA ARG A 262 -49.72 -19.84 -22.14
C ARG A 262 -49.43 -18.70 -23.11
N ASN A 263 -48.55 -17.75 -22.82
CA ASN A 263 -48.15 -16.80 -23.85
C ASN A 263 -47.39 -17.55 -24.95
N ARG A 264 -47.83 -17.43 -26.22
CA ARG A 264 -47.28 -18.15 -27.38
C ARG A 264 -45.75 -18.10 -27.45
N ARG A 265 -45.20 -16.90 -27.23
CA ARG A 265 -43.76 -16.66 -27.33
C ARG A 265 -43.04 -17.20 -26.10
N PHE A 266 -43.58 -16.95 -24.91
CA PHE A 266 -43.02 -17.48 -23.68
C PHE A 266 -42.95 -19.02 -23.66
N SER A 267 -44.02 -19.69 -24.09
CA SER A 267 -44.10 -21.15 -24.09
C SER A 267 -43.08 -21.80 -25.02
N VAL A 268 -42.79 -21.18 -26.17
CA VAL A 268 -41.83 -21.68 -27.16
C VAL A 268 -40.39 -21.37 -26.75
N LEU A 269 -40.10 -20.12 -26.36
CA LEU A 269 -38.72 -19.69 -26.06
C LEU A 269 -38.21 -20.28 -24.75
N PHE A 270 -39.04 -20.25 -23.71
CA PHE A 270 -38.67 -20.65 -22.37
C PHE A 270 -39.29 -22.00 -22.04
N GLY A 271 -40.62 -22.07 -21.96
CA GLY A 271 -41.35 -23.29 -21.62
C GLY A 271 -40.88 -23.94 -20.30
N PRO A 272 -41.32 -25.17 -20.00
CA PRO A 272 -40.99 -25.86 -18.75
C PRO A 272 -39.48 -26.00 -18.47
N ARG A 273 -38.66 -26.13 -19.54
CA ARG A 273 -37.21 -26.25 -19.43
C ARG A 273 -36.55 -25.03 -18.77
N CYS A 274 -37.11 -23.83 -18.96
CA CYS A 274 -36.57 -22.59 -18.42
C CYS A 274 -37.32 -22.09 -17.17
N TYR A 275 -38.34 -22.80 -16.67
CA TYR A 275 -39.05 -22.39 -15.43
C TYR A 275 -38.12 -22.24 -14.22
N PRO A 276 -37.08 -23.07 -14.02
CA PRO A 276 -36.11 -22.85 -12.95
C PRO A 276 -35.42 -21.48 -13.00
N ILE A 277 -35.15 -20.94 -14.20
CA ILE A 277 -34.56 -19.59 -14.38
C ILE A 277 -35.46 -18.53 -13.74
N PHE A 278 -36.76 -18.56 -14.03
CA PHE A 278 -37.71 -17.59 -13.48
C PHE A 278 -37.86 -17.72 -11.96
N LYS A 279 -37.76 -18.94 -11.42
CA LYS A 279 -37.77 -19.16 -9.96
C LYS A 279 -36.51 -18.61 -9.30
N GLU A 280 -35.34 -18.78 -9.90
CA GLU A 280 -34.08 -18.19 -9.41
C GLU A 280 -34.05 -16.67 -9.54
N LEU A 281 -34.78 -16.10 -10.51
CA LEU A 281 -35.10 -14.67 -10.61
C LEU A 281 -36.20 -14.21 -9.64
N GLU A 282 -36.66 -15.09 -8.75
CA GLU A 282 -37.68 -14.81 -7.73
C GLU A 282 -39.04 -14.41 -8.29
N PHE A 283 -39.41 -14.97 -9.44
CA PHE A 283 -40.78 -14.94 -9.92
C PHE A 283 -41.58 -16.01 -9.20
N VAL A 284 -42.75 -15.63 -8.70
CA VAL A 284 -43.70 -16.50 -8.01
C VAL A 284 -44.57 -17.21 -9.04
N ASP A 285 -44.71 -18.52 -8.89
CA ASP A 285 -45.59 -19.35 -9.71
C ASP A 285 -47.01 -19.31 -9.12
N GLU A 286 -47.96 -18.73 -9.84
CA GLU A 286 -49.33 -18.53 -9.40
C GLU A 286 -50.33 -19.10 -10.41
N VAL A 287 -51.48 -19.56 -9.91
CA VAL A 287 -52.63 -19.89 -10.74
C VAL A 287 -53.66 -18.79 -10.58
N ARG A 288 -53.98 -18.10 -11.67
CA ARG A 288 -55.02 -17.06 -11.70
C ARG A 288 -56.17 -17.51 -12.58
N GLU A 289 -57.40 -17.24 -12.17
CA GLU A 289 -58.53 -17.44 -13.07
C GLU A 289 -58.62 -16.29 -14.08
N ARG A 290 -58.64 -16.63 -15.36
CA ARG A 290 -58.91 -15.71 -16.46
C ARG A 290 -60.02 -16.30 -17.32
N ASP A 291 -61.12 -15.57 -17.46
CA ASP A 291 -62.30 -15.99 -18.25
C ASP A 291 -62.87 -17.37 -17.84
N GLY A 292 -62.81 -17.69 -16.53
CA GLY A 292 -63.30 -18.97 -15.99
C GLY A 292 -62.38 -20.18 -16.25
N VAL A 293 -61.17 -19.94 -16.78
CA VAL A 293 -60.15 -20.97 -17.00
C VAL A 293 -58.95 -20.68 -16.11
N PRO A 294 -58.40 -21.67 -15.38
CA PRO A 294 -57.14 -21.49 -14.66
C PRO A 294 -56.01 -21.21 -15.64
N ASP A 295 -55.31 -20.09 -15.44
CA ASP A 295 -54.13 -19.64 -16.18
C ASP A 295 -52.94 -19.63 -15.22
N GLU A 296 -51.94 -20.47 -15.52
CA GLU A 296 -50.69 -20.48 -14.77
C GLU A 296 -49.82 -19.31 -15.24
N VAL A 297 -49.35 -18.51 -14.29
CA VAL A 297 -48.59 -17.30 -14.56
C VAL A 297 -47.34 -17.24 -13.68
N PHE A 298 -46.29 -16.59 -14.20
CA PHE A 298 -45.17 -16.13 -13.40
C PHE A 298 -45.38 -14.67 -13.03
N THR A 299 -45.47 -14.39 -11.74
CA THR A 299 -45.59 -13.03 -11.20
C THR A 299 -44.24 -12.59 -10.66
N PRO A 300 -43.61 -11.53 -11.20
CA PRO A 300 -42.33 -11.05 -10.73
C PRO A 300 -42.42 -10.49 -9.30
N THR A 301 -41.37 -10.65 -8.50
CA THR A 301 -41.20 -9.90 -7.26
C THR A 301 -40.63 -8.52 -7.59
N ALA A 302 -41.35 -7.45 -7.22
CA ALA A 302 -40.91 -6.09 -7.50
C ALA A 302 -39.64 -5.75 -6.68
N PRO A 303 -38.52 -5.38 -7.31
CA PRO A 303 -37.37 -4.89 -6.57
C PRO A 303 -37.67 -3.54 -5.90
N ALA A 304 -37.06 -3.28 -4.75
CA ALA A 304 -37.09 -1.95 -4.14
C ALA A 304 -36.53 -0.89 -5.12
N PRO A 305 -37.00 0.37 -5.04
CA PRO A 305 -36.41 1.46 -5.82
C PRO A 305 -34.92 1.69 -5.43
N PRO A 306 -34.12 2.33 -6.29
CA PRO A 306 -32.73 2.61 -5.99
C PRO A 306 -32.60 3.52 -4.76
N GLY A 307 -31.90 3.04 -3.73
CA GLY A 307 -31.67 3.74 -2.47
C GLY A 307 -30.27 4.36 -2.31
N GLY A 308 -29.38 4.12 -3.28
CA GLY A 308 -27.98 4.51 -3.21
C GLY A 308 -27.73 5.99 -3.52
N PRO A 309 -26.49 6.47 -3.33
CA PRO A 309 -26.11 7.85 -3.62
C PRO A 309 -26.48 8.26 -5.04
N SER A 310 -27.00 9.48 -5.21
CA SER A 310 -27.42 10.03 -6.51
C SER A 310 -28.48 9.18 -7.24
N GLY A 311 -29.27 8.39 -6.51
CA GLY A 311 -30.29 7.52 -7.11
C GLY A 311 -29.72 6.27 -7.77
N SER A 312 -28.51 5.85 -7.37
CA SER A 312 -27.90 4.60 -7.81
C SER A 312 -28.52 3.39 -7.09
N THR A 313 -28.39 2.22 -7.71
CA THR A 313 -28.78 0.93 -7.14
C THR A 313 -27.73 0.46 -6.14
N GLU A 314 -28.16 0.17 -4.90
CA GLU A 314 -27.29 -0.39 -3.86
C GLU A 314 -26.89 -1.83 -4.21
N LEU A 315 -25.60 -2.14 -4.07
CA LEU A 315 -25.06 -3.50 -4.29
C LEU A 315 -25.66 -4.49 -3.30
N ALA A 316 -25.58 -5.79 -3.62
CA ALA A 316 -26.12 -6.88 -2.80
C ALA A 316 -27.63 -6.80 -2.51
N THR A 317 -28.38 -6.10 -3.37
CA THR A 317 -29.85 -6.07 -3.34
C THR A 317 -30.44 -6.90 -4.49
N LEU A 318 -31.72 -7.27 -4.40
CA LEU A 318 -32.44 -7.91 -5.51
C LEU A 318 -32.41 -7.03 -6.78
N ARG A 319 -32.50 -5.70 -6.63
CA ARG A 319 -32.41 -4.77 -7.77
C ARG A 319 -31.04 -4.88 -8.46
N ALA A 320 -29.94 -4.83 -7.68
CA ALA A 320 -28.59 -4.98 -8.23
C ALA A 320 -28.43 -6.34 -8.93
N TYR A 321 -28.90 -7.42 -8.32
CA TYR A 321 -28.86 -8.75 -8.92
C TYR A 321 -29.60 -8.82 -10.27
N LEU A 322 -30.80 -8.22 -10.37
CA LEU A 322 -31.55 -8.16 -11.62
C LEU A 322 -30.85 -7.29 -12.68
N GLU A 323 -30.21 -6.19 -12.28
CA GLU A 323 -29.36 -5.38 -13.15
C GLU A 323 -28.14 -6.18 -13.64
N ASP A 324 -27.47 -6.92 -12.76
CA ASP A 324 -26.32 -7.78 -13.10
C ASP A 324 -26.69 -8.83 -14.14
N VAL A 325 -27.75 -9.60 -13.87
CA VAL A 325 -28.27 -10.62 -14.80
C VAL A 325 -28.65 -9.98 -16.13
N ARG A 326 -29.33 -8.82 -16.11
CA ARG A 326 -29.72 -8.13 -17.33
C ARG A 326 -28.50 -7.72 -18.14
N THR A 327 -27.45 -7.18 -17.52
CA THR A 327 -26.22 -6.80 -18.22
C THR A 327 -25.48 -8.01 -18.77
N GLU A 328 -25.45 -9.15 -18.07
CA GLU A 328 -24.91 -10.42 -18.59
C GLU A 328 -25.67 -10.90 -19.83
N ILE A 329 -27.00 -10.79 -19.84
CA ILE A 329 -27.82 -11.10 -21.03
C ILE A 329 -27.51 -10.15 -22.17
N GLN A 330 -27.27 -8.86 -21.89
CA GLN A 330 -26.86 -7.90 -22.90
C GLN A 330 -25.48 -8.25 -23.49
N CYS A 331 -24.55 -8.79 -22.69
CA CYS A 331 -23.28 -9.32 -23.20
C CYS A 331 -23.49 -10.51 -24.16
N LEU A 332 -24.42 -11.42 -23.84
CA LEU A 332 -24.80 -12.51 -24.76
C LEU A 332 -25.36 -11.99 -26.09
N ILE A 333 -26.31 -11.05 -26.01
CA ILE A 333 -26.93 -10.44 -27.19
C ILE A 333 -25.86 -9.77 -28.06
N TYR A 334 -24.98 -8.98 -27.45
CA TYR A 334 -23.93 -8.26 -28.17
C TYR A 334 -22.92 -9.18 -28.87
N LYS A 335 -22.58 -10.32 -28.25
CA LYS A 335 -21.70 -11.33 -28.86
C LYS A 335 -22.37 -12.06 -30.03
N ALA A 336 -23.67 -12.31 -29.95
CA ALA A 336 -24.42 -12.99 -31.02
C ALA A 336 -24.62 -12.08 -32.24
N GLU A 337 -25.08 -10.84 -32.00
CA GLU A 337 -25.28 -9.83 -33.05
C GLU A 337 -24.84 -8.45 -32.54
N PRO A 338 -23.70 -7.91 -32.99
CA PRO A 338 -23.29 -6.56 -32.63
C PRO A 338 -24.26 -5.56 -33.26
N GLY A 339 -25.20 -5.05 -32.45
CA GLY A 339 -26.11 -3.98 -32.84
C GLY A 339 -25.41 -2.64 -33.12
N PRO A 340 -26.14 -1.63 -33.60
CA PRO A 340 -25.59 -0.30 -33.86
C PRO A 340 -25.21 0.45 -32.57
N GLU A 341 -25.85 0.14 -31.43
CA GLU A 341 -25.51 0.73 -30.14
C GLU A 341 -24.22 0.10 -29.59
N ARG A 342 -23.21 0.95 -29.36
CA ARG A 342 -21.95 0.51 -28.76
C ARG A 342 -22.11 0.40 -27.24
N PRO A 343 -21.61 -0.69 -26.62
CA PRO A 343 -21.67 -0.83 -25.17
C PRO A 343 -20.79 0.24 -24.50
N ASN A 344 -21.20 0.67 -23.30
CA ASN A 344 -20.53 1.72 -22.56
C ASN A 344 -19.28 1.17 -21.84
N PHE A 345 -18.11 1.31 -22.44
CA PHE A 345 -16.85 0.84 -21.87
C PHE A 345 -16.42 1.69 -20.66
N CYS A 346 -15.95 1.02 -19.61
CA CYS A 346 -15.51 1.67 -18.37
C CYS A 346 -14.12 2.33 -18.49
N SER A 347 -13.27 1.90 -19.44
CA SER A 347 -11.86 2.34 -19.53
C SER A 347 -11.69 3.88 -19.45
N PRO A 348 -12.42 4.71 -20.21
CA PRO A 348 -12.27 6.16 -20.12
C PRO A 348 -12.66 6.74 -18.74
N MET A 349 -13.70 6.20 -18.11
CA MET A 349 -14.15 6.64 -16.78
C MET A 349 -13.13 6.26 -15.71
N LEU A 350 -12.59 5.04 -15.76
CA LEU A 350 -11.61 4.56 -14.80
C LEU A 350 -10.30 5.37 -14.87
N HIS A 351 -9.84 5.72 -16.08
CA HIS A 351 -8.68 6.59 -16.26
C HIS A 351 -8.94 7.99 -15.68
N ALA A 352 -10.12 8.57 -15.94
CA ALA A 352 -10.52 9.88 -15.43
C ALA A 352 -10.61 9.90 -13.89
N ASP A 353 -11.26 8.91 -13.27
CA ASP A 353 -11.40 8.82 -11.81
C ASP A 353 -10.07 8.54 -11.09
N LEU A 354 -9.08 7.98 -11.79
CA LEU A 354 -7.71 7.79 -11.32
C LEU A 354 -6.75 8.93 -11.71
N HIS A 355 -7.28 10.03 -12.27
CA HIS A 355 -6.52 11.18 -12.75
C HIS A 355 -5.32 10.80 -13.66
N CYS A 356 -5.53 9.85 -14.56
CA CYS A 356 -4.53 9.38 -15.51
C CYS A 356 -5.09 9.31 -16.93
N HIS A 357 -4.25 8.96 -17.90
CA HIS A 357 -4.64 8.87 -19.31
C HIS A 357 -4.35 7.47 -19.85
N GLU A 358 -5.17 7.03 -20.80
CA GLU A 358 -4.91 5.83 -21.57
C GLU A 358 -3.69 6.06 -22.45
N VAL A 359 -2.79 5.08 -22.47
CA VAL A 359 -1.54 5.16 -23.24
C VAL A 359 -1.78 4.43 -24.57
N PRO A 360 -1.61 5.09 -25.72
CA PRO A 360 -1.84 4.48 -27.02
C PRO A 360 -0.72 3.50 -27.40
N ASP A 361 -1.01 2.63 -28.38
CA ASP A 361 -0.03 1.78 -29.06
C ASP A 361 0.77 0.82 -28.15
N LEU A 362 0.11 0.31 -27.11
CA LEU A 362 0.69 -0.71 -26.21
C LEU A 362 0.57 -2.13 -26.76
N ALA A 363 -0.43 -2.39 -27.60
CA ALA A 363 -0.68 -3.73 -28.12
C ALA A 363 0.50 -4.21 -28.97
N GLY A 364 1.17 -5.28 -28.53
CA GLY A 364 2.35 -5.82 -29.19
C GLY A 364 3.65 -5.01 -28.99
N ASN A 365 3.63 -3.99 -28.13
CA ASN A 365 4.84 -3.24 -27.80
C ASN A 365 5.75 -4.10 -26.89
N PRO A 366 6.97 -4.46 -27.33
CA PRO A 366 7.84 -5.39 -26.59
C PRO A 366 8.38 -4.79 -25.29
N LEU A 367 8.33 -3.46 -25.14
CA LEU A 367 8.88 -2.75 -23.99
C LEU A 367 8.01 -2.89 -22.73
N VAL A 368 6.70 -3.09 -22.91
CA VAL A 368 5.69 -3.06 -21.84
C VAL A 368 6.05 -3.99 -20.68
N ASN A 369 6.51 -5.20 -20.99
CA ASN A 369 6.81 -6.23 -20.00
C ASN A 369 8.31 -6.40 -19.72
N THR A 370 9.14 -5.47 -20.19
CA THR A 370 10.56 -5.48 -19.84
C THR A 370 10.76 -5.06 -18.38
N GLU A 371 11.85 -5.54 -17.79
CA GLU A 371 12.14 -5.34 -16.37
C GLU A 371 12.15 -3.86 -15.98
N ARG A 372 12.74 -2.99 -16.79
CA ARG A 372 12.84 -1.55 -16.49
C ARG A 372 11.49 -0.83 -16.38
N TYR A 373 10.51 -1.18 -17.21
CA TYR A 373 9.17 -0.57 -17.15
C TYR A 373 8.35 -1.16 -16.00
N ARG A 374 8.50 -2.46 -15.72
CA ARG A 374 7.92 -3.13 -14.54
C ARG A 374 8.48 -2.56 -13.24
N MET A 375 9.80 -2.40 -13.15
CA MET A 375 10.49 -1.90 -11.97
C MET A 375 10.10 -0.46 -11.64
N LEU A 376 10.00 0.41 -12.65
CA LEU A 376 9.51 1.77 -12.44
C LEU A 376 7.99 1.86 -12.26
N GLY A 377 7.24 0.79 -12.55
CA GLY A 377 5.79 0.76 -12.44
C GLY A 377 5.08 1.65 -13.47
N ILE A 378 5.59 1.70 -14.69
CA ILE A 378 5.10 2.57 -15.78
C ILE A 378 4.90 1.79 -17.09
N LEU A 379 4.36 2.47 -18.09
CA LEU A 379 4.19 2.00 -19.46
C LEU A 379 5.12 2.78 -20.42
N PRO A 380 5.46 2.21 -21.60
CA PRO A 380 6.15 2.94 -22.65
C PRO A 380 5.33 4.13 -23.16
N ASN A 381 5.98 5.08 -23.84
CA ASN A 381 5.35 6.29 -24.41
C ASN A 381 4.75 7.29 -23.40
N GLN A 382 4.95 7.09 -22.09
CA GLN A 382 4.56 8.06 -21.07
C GLN A 382 5.57 9.21 -20.97
N SER A 383 5.12 10.39 -20.53
CA SER A 383 5.96 11.59 -20.44
C SER A 383 7.08 11.45 -19.41
N ARG A 384 8.17 12.20 -19.59
CA ARG A 384 9.29 12.26 -18.65
C ARG A 384 8.87 12.53 -17.20
N ASP A 385 7.88 13.40 -16.99
CA ASP A 385 7.34 13.70 -15.67
C ASP A 385 6.71 12.48 -14.99
N VAL A 386 5.99 11.64 -15.75
CA VAL A 386 5.41 10.38 -15.23
C VAL A 386 6.53 9.41 -14.85
N VAL A 387 7.54 9.27 -15.71
CA VAL A 387 8.71 8.40 -15.45
C VAL A 387 9.41 8.83 -14.16
N VAL A 388 9.73 10.11 -14.02
CA VAL A 388 10.42 10.65 -12.84
C VAL A 388 9.53 10.58 -11.59
N SER A 389 8.24 10.89 -11.71
CA SER A 389 7.29 10.76 -10.59
C SER A 389 7.25 9.33 -10.08
N ALA A 390 7.16 8.34 -10.96
CA ALA A 390 7.14 6.94 -10.57
C ALA A 390 8.47 6.48 -9.99
N TYR A 391 9.61 6.84 -10.61
CA TYR A 391 10.95 6.58 -10.08
C TYR A 391 11.11 7.08 -8.64
N LYS A 392 10.70 8.33 -8.36
CA LYS A 392 10.79 8.91 -7.01
C LYS A 392 9.94 8.18 -5.98
N ARG A 393 8.75 7.69 -6.36
CA ARG A 393 7.90 6.92 -5.45
C ARG A 393 8.48 5.52 -5.20
N GLN A 394 8.95 4.84 -6.25
CA GLN A 394 9.62 3.55 -6.11
C GLN A 394 10.92 3.65 -5.29
N TRP A 395 11.64 4.77 -5.37
CA TRP A 395 12.84 5.03 -4.57
C TRP A 395 12.61 4.95 -3.05
N GLU A 396 11.42 5.39 -2.61
CA GLU A 396 10.99 5.29 -1.21
C GLU A 396 10.48 3.88 -0.87
N LEU A 397 9.79 3.23 -1.80
CA LEU A 397 9.17 1.91 -1.60
C LEU A 397 10.17 0.74 -1.66
N LEU A 398 11.27 0.90 -2.38
CA LEU A 398 12.23 -0.15 -2.71
C LEU A 398 13.68 0.24 -2.35
N PRO A 399 13.99 0.52 -1.07
CA PRO A 399 15.32 0.94 -0.64
C PRO A 399 16.45 -0.04 -1.03
N ASN A 400 16.19 -1.35 -1.07
CA ASN A 400 17.18 -2.38 -1.44
C ASN A 400 17.38 -2.50 -2.96
N GLN A 401 16.53 -1.87 -3.77
CA GLN A 401 16.58 -1.98 -5.25
C GLN A 401 16.94 -0.65 -5.92
N ARG A 402 17.47 0.32 -5.18
CA ARG A 402 17.85 1.65 -5.70
C ARG A 402 18.80 1.60 -6.90
N ARG A 403 19.78 0.70 -6.92
CA ARG A 403 20.66 0.52 -8.10
C ARG A 403 19.87 0.06 -9.33
N ALA A 404 19.01 -0.94 -9.17
CA ALA A 404 18.14 -1.42 -10.25
C ALA A 404 17.17 -0.34 -10.74
N LEU A 405 16.69 0.53 -9.84
CA LEU A 405 15.85 1.69 -10.20
C LEU A 405 16.62 2.71 -11.05
N VAL A 406 17.87 3.04 -10.69
CA VAL A 406 18.72 3.95 -11.48
C VAL A 406 19.04 3.36 -12.86
N GLU A 407 19.41 2.09 -12.92
CA GLU A 407 19.66 1.37 -14.17
C GLU A 407 18.40 1.33 -15.06
N SER A 408 17.24 1.09 -14.46
CA SER A 408 15.95 1.10 -15.15
C SER A 408 15.60 2.49 -15.67
N LEU A 409 15.85 3.54 -14.89
CA LEU A 409 15.65 4.93 -15.30
C LEU A 409 16.54 5.29 -16.50
N MET A 410 17.83 4.90 -16.49
CA MET A 410 18.71 5.07 -17.65
C MET A 410 18.21 4.30 -18.87
N GLY A 411 17.77 3.05 -18.69
CA GLY A 411 17.23 2.24 -19.77
C GLY A 411 15.99 2.87 -20.42
N VAL A 412 15.05 3.39 -19.60
CA VAL A 412 13.85 4.07 -20.09
C VAL A 412 14.20 5.40 -20.77
N ALA A 413 15.14 6.17 -20.23
CA ALA A 413 15.62 7.39 -20.87
C ALA A 413 16.19 7.12 -22.27
N ASN A 414 17.01 6.06 -22.40
CA ASN A 414 17.55 5.63 -23.68
C ASN A 414 16.47 5.16 -24.67
N ASP A 415 15.47 4.41 -24.20
CA ASP A 415 14.35 3.96 -25.06
C ASP A 415 13.50 5.12 -25.58
N THR A 416 13.27 6.13 -24.75
CA THR A 416 12.44 7.29 -25.11
C THR A 416 13.16 8.29 -26.01
N GLY A 417 14.49 8.32 -25.99
CA GLY A 417 15.29 9.30 -26.73
C GLY A 417 15.08 10.75 -26.24
N ASP A 418 14.54 10.92 -25.04
CA ASP A 418 14.24 12.22 -24.45
C ASP A 418 15.50 12.80 -23.81
N GLU A 419 16.01 13.90 -24.38
CA GLU A 419 17.27 14.52 -23.94
C GLU A 419 17.21 14.98 -22.47
N LEU A 420 16.13 15.62 -22.03
CA LEU A 420 16.04 16.09 -20.65
C LEU A 420 15.87 14.94 -19.65
N LEU A 421 15.15 13.89 -20.03
CA LEU A 421 15.07 12.68 -19.20
C LEU A 421 16.42 11.95 -19.15
N SER A 422 17.18 11.97 -20.23
CA SER A 422 18.53 11.40 -20.31
C SER A 422 19.50 12.17 -19.39
N ASP A 423 19.49 13.50 -19.46
CA ASP A 423 20.27 14.36 -18.58
C ASP A 423 19.92 14.12 -17.10
N TYR A 424 18.62 13.98 -16.80
CA TYR A 424 18.15 13.62 -15.46
C TYR A 424 18.70 12.26 -15.01
N ALA A 425 18.52 11.22 -15.83
CA ALA A 425 18.95 9.85 -15.52
C ALA A 425 20.46 9.75 -15.32
N ILE A 426 21.25 10.42 -16.17
CA ILE A 426 22.71 10.49 -16.06
C ILE A 426 23.11 11.20 -14.76
N THR A 427 22.45 12.32 -14.45
CA THR A 427 22.73 13.06 -13.20
C THR A 427 22.40 12.20 -11.98
N GLN A 428 21.25 11.53 -11.97
CA GLN A 428 20.85 10.61 -10.88
C GLN A 428 21.85 9.46 -10.71
N SER A 429 22.30 8.84 -11.82
CA SER A 429 23.32 7.79 -11.77
C SER A 429 24.64 8.33 -11.22
N SER A 430 25.12 9.48 -11.72
CA SER A 430 26.37 10.07 -11.26
C SER A 430 26.32 10.47 -9.78
N VAL A 431 25.19 11.03 -9.31
CA VAL A 431 25.02 11.39 -7.90
C VAL A 431 24.97 10.13 -7.05
N PHE A 432 24.23 9.09 -7.46
CA PHE A 432 24.16 7.81 -6.76
C PHE A 432 25.53 7.14 -6.67
N ASP A 433 26.26 7.07 -7.78
CA ASP A 433 27.62 6.54 -7.82
C ASP A 433 28.57 7.38 -6.98
N SER A 434 28.46 8.71 -7.00
CA SER A 434 29.32 9.57 -6.17
C SER A 434 29.02 9.45 -4.67
N GLN A 435 27.77 9.21 -4.27
CA GLN A 435 27.40 9.00 -2.88
C GLN A 435 27.85 7.62 -2.40
N THR A 436 27.65 6.58 -3.22
CA THR A 436 28.17 5.24 -2.93
C THR A 436 29.69 5.19 -2.98
N GLN A 437 30.35 5.97 -3.84
CA GLN A 437 31.81 6.12 -3.88
C GLN A 437 32.32 6.98 -2.73
N ARG A 438 31.65 8.05 -2.31
CA ARG A 438 32.04 8.80 -1.09
C ARG A 438 31.87 7.95 0.17
N GLN A 439 30.89 7.06 0.19
CA GLN A 439 30.79 5.98 1.17
C GLN A 439 31.90 4.92 0.98
N GLY A 440 32.37 4.72 -0.26
CA GLY A 440 33.44 3.79 -0.66
C GLY A 440 34.89 4.31 -0.61
N THR A 441 35.14 5.61 -0.39
CA THR A 441 36.49 6.23 -0.41
C THR A 441 36.92 6.81 0.93
N GLY A 442 36.16 6.58 2.01
CA GLY A 442 36.74 6.63 3.34
C GLY A 442 37.54 5.35 3.57
N ASP A 443 38.60 5.40 4.37
CA ASP A 443 39.27 4.21 4.94
C ASP A 443 38.28 3.21 5.60
N ASP A 444 37.00 3.58 5.77
CA ASP A 444 35.89 2.81 6.30
C ASP A 444 35.32 1.71 5.38
N ASP A 445 35.39 1.77 4.04
CA ASP A 445 34.77 0.71 3.19
C ASP A 445 35.52 -0.62 3.25
N GLY A 446 36.85 -0.55 3.45
CA GLY A 446 37.66 -1.70 3.80
C GLY A 446 37.27 -2.29 5.17
N LEU A 447 36.88 -1.43 6.13
CA LEU A 447 36.48 -1.84 7.47
C LEU A 447 35.06 -2.40 7.51
N VAL A 448 34.10 -1.83 6.75
CA VAL A 448 32.73 -2.36 6.61
C VAL A 448 32.77 -3.71 5.90
N SER A 449 33.59 -3.83 4.85
CA SER A 449 33.79 -5.10 4.16
C SER A 449 34.40 -6.16 5.09
N GLN A 450 35.37 -5.79 5.94
CA GLN A 450 35.91 -6.68 6.98
C GLN A 450 34.86 -7.04 8.04
N ALA A 451 34.04 -6.08 8.47
CA ALA A 451 32.97 -6.29 9.44
C ALA A 451 31.89 -7.24 8.92
N LEU A 452 31.45 -7.08 7.67
CA LEU A 452 30.52 -8.00 7.01
C LEU A 452 31.11 -9.41 6.93
N ASN A 453 32.35 -9.55 6.46
CA ASN A 453 33.02 -10.85 6.38
C ASN A 453 33.16 -11.51 7.77
N PHE A 454 33.44 -10.72 8.81
CA PHE A 454 33.54 -11.20 10.20
C PHE A 454 32.20 -11.76 10.71
N LEU A 455 31.08 -11.15 10.32
CA LEU A 455 29.72 -11.63 10.60
C LEU A 455 29.27 -12.76 9.66
N GLY A 456 30.09 -13.15 8.68
CA GLY A 456 29.77 -14.19 7.69
C GLY A 456 28.90 -13.72 6.52
N LEU A 457 28.90 -12.41 6.25
CA LEU A 457 28.15 -11.75 5.17
C LEU A 457 29.09 -11.30 4.05
N SER A 458 28.58 -11.21 2.82
CA SER A 458 29.37 -10.83 1.64
C SER A 458 29.25 -9.33 1.33
N PRO A 459 30.36 -8.59 1.13
CA PRO A 459 30.31 -7.21 0.65
C PRO A 459 29.80 -7.11 -0.80
N PRO A 460 29.19 -5.99 -1.23
CA PRO A 460 28.86 -4.80 -0.44
C PRO A 460 27.64 -5.00 0.49
N ASN A 461 27.42 -4.07 1.43
CA ASN A 461 26.31 -4.15 2.37
C ASN A 461 24.94 -3.94 1.71
N ASN A 462 24.33 -5.02 1.21
CA ASN A 462 22.98 -5.00 0.62
C ASN A 462 21.93 -5.66 1.54
N TYR A 463 22.23 -5.79 2.84
CA TYR A 463 21.41 -6.53 3.79
C TYR A 463 20.55 -5.60 4.64
N SER A 464 19.32 -6.02 4.94
CA SER A 464 18.47 -5.35 5.91
C SER A 464 19.09 -5.35 7.31
N ALA A 465 18.71 -4.39 8.16
CA ALA A 465 19.16 -4.34 9.55
C ALA A 465 18.86 -5.66 10.30
N GLY A 466 17.66 -6.23 10.08
CA GLY A 466 17.27 -7.50 10.67
C GLY A 466 18.18 -8.67 10.26
N SER A 467 18.58 -8.74 8.99
CA SER A 467 19.48 -9.79 8.48
C SER A 467 20.87 -9.69 9.10
N ILE A 468 21.39 -8.47 9.30
CA ILE A 468 22.69 -8.25 9.94
C ILE A 468 22.63 -8.55 11.43
N ILE A 469 21.55 -8.15 12.11
CA ILE A 469 21.32 -8.48 13.52
C ILE A 469 21.24 -10.01 13.70
N GLU A 470 20.60 -10.72 12.78
CA GLU A 470 20.55 -12.19 12.83
C GLU A 470 21.94 -12.82 12.62
N ALA A 471 22.73 -12.30 11.67
CA ALA A 471 24.12 -12.72 11.47
C ALA A 471 24.99 -12.46 12.70
N PHE A 472 24.83 -11.30 13.33
CA PHE A 472 25.45 -10.94 14.61
C PHE A 472 25.07 -11.92 15.72
N ARG A 473 23.78 -12.20 15.91
CA ARG A 473 23.31 -13.17 16.93
C ARG A 473 23.88 -14.56 16.70
N LYS A 474 23.93 -15.03 15.44
CA LYS A 474 24.56 -16.31 15.09
C LYS A 474 26.06 -16.32 15.43
N LYS A 475 26.77 -15.24 15.13
CA LYS A 475 28.21 -15.09 15.43
C LYS A 475 28.48 -15.10 16.94
N VAL A 476 27.73 -14.33 17.73
CA VAL A 476 27.88 -14.29 19.20
C VAL A 476 27.46 -15.60 19.88
N THR A 477 26.49 -16.32 19.31
CA THR A 477 26.09 -17.64 19.83
C THR A 477 27.12 -18.72 19.53
N ARG A 478 27.74 -18.67 18.35
CA ARG A 478 28.76 -19.63 17.93
C ARG A 478 30.11 -19.40 18.60
N ASP A 479 30.53 -18.13 18.67
CA ASP A 479 31.83 -17.70 19.18
C ASP A 479 31.64 -16.62 20.27
N PRO A 480 31.18 -16.96 21.50
CA PRO A 480 30.84 -15.96 22.52
C PRO A 480 32.04 -15.14 23.00
N ALA A 481 33.26 -15.70 22.98
CA ALA A 481 34.49 -14.96 23.28
C ALA A 481 34.68 -13.72 22.38
N ASP A 482 34.16 -13.76 21.15
CA ASP A 482 34.26 -12.68 20.16
C ASP A 482 33.17 -11.60 20.33
N ALA A 483 32.28 -11.70 21.34
CA ALA A 483 31.11 -10.83 21.45
C ALA A 483 31.43 -9.33 21.44
N GLY A 484 32.52 -8.92 22.12
CA GLY A 484 32.97 -7.52 22.12
C GLY A 484 33.41 -7.04 20.74
N THR A 485 34.14 -7.88 20.00
CA THR A 485 34.55 -7.61 18.61
C THR A 485 33.33 -7.57 17.69
N ALA A 486 32.39 -8.50 17.83
CA ALA A 486 31.16 -8.54 17.05
C ALA A 486 30.30 -7.27 17.24
N ARG A 487 30.19 -6.75 18.48
CA ARG A 487 29.50 -5.49 18.78
C ARG A 487 30.19 -4.30 18.10
N SER A 488 31.53 -4.29 18.11
CA SER A 488 32.33 -3.25 17.46
C SER A 488 32.15 -3.26 15.94
N MET A 489 32.10 -4.44 15.33
CA MET A 489 31.80 -4.62 13.90
C MET A 489 30.37 -4.18 13.55
N LEU A 490 29.40 -4.47 14.42
CA LEU A 490 28.02 -4.02 14.26
C LEU A 490 27.89 -2.49 14.35
N MET A 491 28.59 -1.85 15.30
CA MET A 491 28.68 -0.38 15.40
C MET A 491 29.32 0.24 14.17
N LEU A 492 30.34 -0.41 13.60
CA LEU A 492 31.02 0.07 12.41
C LEU A 492 30.09 0.05 11.19
N ILE A 493 29.34 -1.04 11.00
CA ILE A 493 28.31 -1.15 9.95
C ILE A 493 27.20 -0.12 10.17
N ALA A 494 26.78 0.10 11.42
CA ALA A 494 25.78 1.12 11.76
C ALA A 494 26.27 2.52 11.36
N ARG A 495 27.47 2.93 11.80
CA ARG A 495 28.03 4.26 11.52
C ARG A 495 28.25 4.55 10.04
N ALA A 496 28.44 3.51 9.22
CA ALA A 496 28.62 3.64 7.78
C ALA A 496 27.29 3.86 7.01
N SER A 497 26.14 3.57 7.61
CA SER A 497 24.83 3.81 6.99
C SER A 497 24.43 5.29 7.08
N THR A 498 23.57 5.77 6.19
CA THR A 498 22.91 7.09 6.30
C THR A 498 21.42 6.99 6.61
N ASP A 499 20.91 5.78 6.86
CA ASP A 499 19.53 5.53 7.22
C ASP A 499 19.39 5.52 8.75
N ASP A 500 18.73 6.54 9.30
CA ASP A 500 18.54 6.71 10.75
C ASP A 500 17.84 5.51 11.40
N SER A 501 16.89 4.86 10.69
CA SER A 501 16.16 3.71 11.21
C SER A 501 17.04 2.45 11.24
N TYR A 502 17.85 2.27 10.20
CA TYR A 502 18.84 1.21 10.09
C TYR A 502 19.94 1.36 11.14
N GLN A 503 20.47 2.58 11.29
CA GLN A 503 21.45 2.91 12.32
C GLN A 503 20.90 2.62 13.71
N ALA A 504 19.70 3.11 14.04
CA ALA A 504 19.09 2.92 15.34
C ALA A 504 18.91 1.43 15.68
N ALA A 505 18.43 0.63 14.70
CA ALA A 505 18.25 -0.80 14.89
C ALA A 505 19.57 -1.54 15.18
N LEU A 506 20.64 -1.23 14.45
CA LEU A 506 21.95 -1.85 14.67
C LEU A 506 22.61 -1.35 15.96
N LEU A 507 22.48 -0.06 16.30
CA LEU A 507 23.04 0.54 17.51
C LEU A 507 22.38 -0.03 18.77
N MET A 508 21.06 -0.21 18.76
CA MET A 508 20.32 -0.85 19.86
C MET A 508 20.82 -2.27 20.16
N GLU A 509 21.19 -3.04 19.14
CA GLU A 509 21.73 -4.39 19.31
C GLU A 509 23.22 -4.43 19.63
N SER A 510 23.94 -3.32 19.40
CA SER A 510 25.35 -3.18 19.76
C SER A 510 25.59 -2.78 21.22
N ASP A 511 24.53 -2.43 21.95
CA ASP A 511 24.59 -2.05 23.36
C ASP A 511 25.17 -3.19 24.22
N PRO A 512 26.05 -2.89 25.20
CA PRO A 512 26.51 -3.89 26.18
C PRO A 512 25.35 -4.60 26.89
N LYS A 513 24.25 -3.89 27.14
CA LYS A 513 22.98 -4.45 27.58
C LYS A 513 22.25 -5.05 26.38
N MET A 514 22.50 -6.32 26.13
CA MET A 514 21.90 -7.04 25.01
C MET A 514 20.37 -7.04 25.05
N SER A 515 19.74 -7.08 23.88
CA SER A 515 18.29 -7.22 23.78
C SER A 515 17.83 -8.59 24.30
N LEU A 516 16.56 -8.68 24.73
CA LEU A 516 15.96 -9.94 25.19
C LEU A 516 16.12 -11.07 24.16
N GLN A 517 15.96 -10.77 22.87
CA GLN A 517 16.05 -11.75 21.79
C GLN A 517 17.49 -12.23 21.56
N THR A 518 18.47 -11.33 21.67
CA THR A 518 19.89 -11.68 21.63
C THR A 518 20.28 -12.52 22.84
N ALA A 519 19.81 -12.15 24.04
CA ALA A 519 20.04 -12.91 25.26
C ALA A 519 19.49 -14.35 25.20
N HIS A 520 18.26 -14.50 24.68
CA HIS A 520 17.69 -15.83 24.45
C HIS A 520 18.52 -16.65 23.46
N SER A 521 18.97 -16.04 22.36
CA SER A 521 19.79 -16.72 21.35
C SER A 521 21.11 -17.23 21.93
N VAL A 522 21.80 -16.39 22.72
CA VAL A 522 23.08 -16.73 23.38
C VAL A 522 22.90 -17.87 24.40
N LEU A 523 21.80 -17.86 25.16
CA LEU A 523 21.47 -18.91 26.13
C LEU A 523 20.88 -20.18 25.49
N GLY A 524 20.59 -20.17 24.19
CA GLY A 524 19.94 -21.29 23.48
C GLY A 524 18.47 -21.46 23.85
N LEU A 525 17.81 -20.39 24.28
CA LEU A 525 16.40 -20.36 24.64
C LEU A 525 15.55 -19.98 23.41
N GLY A 526 14.34 -20.52 23.31
CA GLY A 526 13.39 -20.18 22.25
C GLY A 526 12.82 -18.76 22.38
N THR A 527 11.98 -18.36 21.42
CA THR A 527 11.31 -17.06 21.39
C THR A 527 10.10 -16.95 22.34
N SER A 528 9.69 -18.06 22.96
CA SER A 528 8.58 -18.11 23.94
C SER A 528 9.06 -17.67 25.33
N PRO A 529 8.21 -17.00 26.14
CA PRO A 529 8.53 -16.73 27.54
C PRO A 529 8.83 -18.04 28.27
N VAL A 530 10.02 -18.12 28.86
CA VAL A 530 10.49 -19.29 29.62
C VAL A 530 10.47 -18.98 31.12
N PRO A 531 10.17 -19.95 31.99
CA PRO A 531 10.29 -19.78 33.43
C PRO A 531 11.72 -19.43 33.82
N TRP A 532 11.88 -18.60 34.86
CA TRP A 532 13.19 -18.13 35.30
C TRP A 532 14.19 -19.26 35.64
N GLN A 533 13.70 -20.39 36.16
CA GLN A 533 14.53 -21.56 36.46
C GLN A 533 15.19 -22.10 35.19
N THR A 534 14.46 -22.13 34.07
CA THR A 534 14.95 -22.65 32.79
C THR A 534 16.06 -21.75 32.25
N SER A 535 15.91 -20.42 32.35
CA SER A 535 16.96 -19.47 31.95
C SER A 535 18.20 -19.58 32.81
N ALA A 536 18.04 -19.72 34.14
CA ALA A 536 19.15 -19.88 35.07
C ALA A 536 19.89 -21.22 34.86
N GLU A 537 19.17 -22.30 34.60
CA GLU A 537 19.74 -23.62 34.32
C GLU A 537 20.46 -23.65 32.96
N ALA A 538 19.89 -23.03 31.93
CA ALA A 538 20.53 -22.88 30.62
C ALA A 538 21.85 -22.10 30.73
N ALA A 539 21.85 -20.97 31.47
CA ALA A 539 23.06 -20.19 31.72
C ALA A 539 24.11 -21.00 32.50
N LYS A 540 23.69 -21.73 33.54
CA LYS A 540 24.59 -22.59 34.33
C LYS A 540 25.23 -23.68 33.46
N ASN A 541 24.46 -24.37 32.64
CA ASN A 541 24.97 -25.41 31.75
C ASN A 541 25.98 -24.85 30.73
N LYS A 542 25.76 -23.62 30.25
CA LYS A 542 26.70 -22.91 29.37
C LYS A 542 27.97 -22.49 30.10
N LEU A 543 27.86 -22.05 31.36
CA LEU A 543 29.00 -21.70 32.21
C LEU A 543 29.84 -22.92 32.57
N ASP A 544 29.21 -24.05 32.90
CA ASP A 544 29.89 -25.31 33.22
C ASP A 544 30.64 -25.89 31.99
N ALA A 545 30.15 -25.59 30.78
CA ALA A 545 30.77 -25.99 29.51
C ALA A 545 31.79 -24.96 28.96
N SER A 546 31.89 -23.79 29.57
CA SER A 546 32.73 -22.67 29.14
C SER A 546 34.22 -22.96 29.38
N GLN A 547 35.06 -22.66 28.40
CA GLN A 547 36.52 -22.86 28.51
C GLN A 547 37.29 -21.54 28.65
N ALA A 548 36.64 -20.40 28.39
CA ALA A 548 37.23 -19.07 28.45
C ALA A 548 36.49 -18.16 29.45
N ALA A 549 37.23 -17.22 30.04
CA ALA A 549 36.64 -16.27 30.99
C ALA A 549 35.68 -15.31 30.28
N GLU A 550 36.01 -14.95 29.04
CA GLU A 550 35.26 -14.05 28.16
C GLU A 550 33.89 -14.64 27.77
N GLU A 551 33.82 -15.94 27.49
CA GLU A 551 32.56 -16.65 27.23
C GLU A 551 31.65 -16.64 28.46
N SER A 552 32.24 -16.87 29.63
CA SER A 552 31.54 -16.87 30.91
C SER A 552 30.94 -15.51 31.24
N VAL A 553 31.64 -14.41 30.90
CA VAL A 553 31.11 -13.05 31.02
C VAL A 553 29.87 -12.87 30.14
N VAL A 554 29.92 -13.31 28.87
CA VAL A 554 28.80 -13.14 27.92
C VAL A 554 27.55 -13.91 28.35
N TYR A 555 27.69 -15.13 28.88
CA TYR A 555 26.55 -15.89 29.42
C TYR A 555 25.95 -15.23 30.67
N LEU A 556 26.78 -14.64 31.52
CA LEU A 556 26.31 -13.91 32.70
C LEU A 556 25.61 -12.61 32.31
N GLU A 557 26.15 -11.85 31.34
CA GLU A 557 25.50 -10.67 30.76
C GLU A 557 24.15 -11.02 30.13
N ALA A 558 24.06 -12.19 29.47
CA ALA A 558 22.80 -12.64 28.87
C ALA A 558 21.73 -12.97 29.90
N LEU A 559 22.12 -13.64 30.99
CA LEU A 559 21.19 -13.92 32.07
C LEU A 559 20.75 -12.63 32.79
N ASP A 560 21.66 -11.67 32.95
CA ASP A 560 21.38 -10.35 33.53
C ASP A 560 20.40 -9.54 32.67
N ALA A 561 20.59 -9.54 31.35
CA ALA A 561 19.67 -8.90 30.41
C ALA A 561 18.27 -9.52 30.45
N VAL A 562 18.15 -10.86 30.55
CA VAL A 562 16.85 -11.52 30.75
C VAL A 562 16.22 -11.09 32.08
N ALA A 563 17.02 -11.00 33.15
CA ALA A 563 16.54 -10.60 34.47
C ALA A 563 15.99 -9.16 34.48
N ASP A 564 16.64 -8.24 33.77
CA ASP A 564 16.22 -6.85 33.63
C ASP A 564 14.96 -6.70 32.77
N HIS A 565 14.88 -7.39 31.62
CA HIS A 565 13.71 -7.31 30.74
C HIS A 565 12.46 -8.01 31.30
N THR A 566 12.64 -9.01 32.17
CA THR A 566 11.54 -9.74 32.83
C THR A 566 11.21 -9.21 34.23
N ASP A 567 11.94 -8.19 34.70
CA ASP A 567 11.90 -7.63 36.06
C ASP A 567 11.88 -8.70 37.17
N SER A 568 12.64 -9.77 36.98
CA SER A 568 12.63 -10.92 37.88
C SER A 568 13.69 -10.78 38.97
N ALA A 569 13.26 -10.42 40.18
CA ALA A 569 14.14 -10.36 41.35
C ALA A 569 14.83 -11.70 41.66
N LEU A 570 14.17 -12.83 41.33
CA LEU A 570 14.73 -14.17 41.49
C LEU A 570 15.86 -14.47 40.49
N LEU A 571 15.75 -13.99 39.25
CA LEU A 571 16.85 -14.08 38.28
C LEU A 571 18.03 -13.21 38.70
N LYS A 572 17.77 -12.00 39.20
CA LYS A 572 18.83 -11.11 39.69
C LYS A 572 19.64 -11.75 40.82
N ASP A 573 18.97 -12.42 41.76
CA ASP A 573 19.63 -13.20 42.82
C ASP A 573 20.42 -14.41 42.27
N ALA A 574 19.86 -15.12 41.27
CA ALA A 574 20.54 -16.23 40.61
C ALA A 574 21.81 -15.78 39.85
N VAL A 575 21.75 -14.65 39.13
CA VAL A 575 22.91 -14.02 38.45
C VAL A 575 24.00 -13.67 39.46
N ALA A 576 23.63 -13.06 40.60
CA ALA A 576 24.58 -12.68 41.64
C ALA A 576 25.31 -13.90 42.24
N LYS A 577 24.58 -14.99 42.49
CA LYS A 577 25.15 -16.27 42.97
C LYS A 577 26.08 -16.90 41.94
N LEU A 578 25.69 -16.90 40.66
CA LEU A 578 26.52 -17.44 39.59
C LEU A 578 27.81 -16.63 39.40
N ARG A 579 27.75 -15.30 39.43
CA ARG A 579 28.94 -14.41 39.40
C ARG A 579 29.90 -14.68 40.56
N GLN A 580 29.37 -14.88 41.77
CA GLN A 580 30.18 -15.22 42.94
C GLN A 580 30.86 -16.59 42.79
N SER A 581 30.18 -17.56 42.17
CA SER A 581 30.71 -18.92 41.97
C SER A 581 31.81 -19.01 40.90
N THR A 582 31.76 -18.15 39.88
CA THR A 582 32.73 -18.11 38.78
C THR A 582 33.90 -17.16 39.04
N GLY A 583 33.83 -16.35 40.10
CA GLY A 583 34.88 -15.38 40.45
C GLY A 583 34.95 -14.17 39.51
N ILE A 584 33.94 -13.99 38.65
CA ILE A 584 33.85 -12.91 37.67
C ILE A 584 33.12 -11.72 38.31
N THR A 585 33.88 -10.75 38.83
CA THR A 585 33.34 -9.43 39.21
C THR A 585 33.20 -8.57 37.95
N SER A 586 32.12 -7.78 37.85
CA SER A 586 31.96 -6.85 36.71
C SER A 586 33.22 -5.97 36.57
N ALA A 587 33.94 -6.13 35.47
CA ALA A 587 34.69 -5.04 34.89
C ALA A 587 33.63 -4.01 34.44
N GLY A 588 33.31 -3.05 35.29
CA GLY A 588 32.70 -1.82 34.81
C GLY A 588 33.67 -1.24 33.79
N GLY A 589 33.23 -1.17 32.52
CA GLY A 589 33.97 -0.47 31.48
C GLY A 589 34.25 0.95 31.93
N GLY A 590 35.52 1.21 32.23
CA GLY A 590 36.02 2.48 32.70
C GLY A 590 37.50 2.54 32.43
N ASP A 591 37.88 2.75 31.17
CA ASP A 591 39.24 3.18 30.85
C ASP A 591 39.38 4.68 31.17
N SER A 592 40.22 4.90 32.18
CA SER A 592 41.01 6.10 32.51
C SER A 592 40.30 7.45 32.59
N TYR A 593 39.94 7.85 33.82
CA TYR A 593 40.51 9.06 34.45
C TYR A 593 40.53 8.81 35.97
N GLN A 594 41.71 8.95 36.58
CA GLN A 594 41.90 8.87 38.03
C GLN A 594 40.98 9.88 38.73
N ALA A 595 40.07 9.39 39.57
CA ALA A 595 39.42 10.19 40.60
C ALA A 595 39.61 9.50 41.95
N ASP A 596 40.49 10.14 42.72
CA ASP A 596 40.78 9.92 44.13
C ASP A 596 39.48 9.77 44.94
N THR A 597 39.35 8.65 45.66
CA THR A 597 38.29 8.42 46.63
C THR A 597 38.41 9.44 47.78
N ARG A 598 37.63 10.52 47.71
CA ARG A 598 37.25 11.33 48.86
C ARG A 598 35.74 11.52 48.90
N THR A 599 35.09 10.67 49.69
CA THR A 599 33.76 10.92 50.25
C THR A 599 33.81 12.18 51.11
N GLY A 600 33.34 13.29 50.57
CA GLY A 600 33.03 14.54 51.28
C GLY A 600 31.74 15.15 50.70
N PRO A 601 31.02 15.99 51.46
CA PRO A 601 29.77 16.58 51.01
C PRO A 601 30.00 17.46 49.76
N VAL A 602 29.10 17.32 48.78
CA VAL A 602 29.16 18.02 47.48
C VAL A 602 29.11 19.53 47.70
N ASP A 603 30.13 20.23 47.24
CA ASP A 603 30.20 21.69 47.27
C ASP A 603 29.34 22.30 46.16
N MET A 604 28.19 22.84 46.53
CA MET A 604 27.19 23.44 45.64
C MET A 604 27.64 24.81 45.05
N SER A 605 28.86 25.28 45.35
CA SER A 605 29.44 26.49 44.77
C SER A 605 30.26 26.25 43.50
N LEU A 606 30.50 25.00 43.12
CA LEU A 606 31.19 24.59 41.90
C LEU A 606 30.18 24.15 40.81
N PRO A 607 30.38 24.52 39.53
CA PRO A 607 29.45 24.15 38.47
C PRO A 607 29.50 22.64 38.21
N VAL A 608 28.32 22.01 38.20
CA VAL A 608 28.16 20.58 37.93
C VAL A 608 28.35 20.35 36.42
N GLY A 609 29.13 19.35 36.04
CA GLY A 609 29.37 19.02 34.63
C GLY A 609 28.08 18.67 33.87
N LEU A 610 28.07 18.93 32.56
CA LEU A 610 26.93 18.68 31.68
C LEU A 610 26.77 17.19 31.37
N HIS A 611 25.56 16.65 31.53
CA HIS A 611 25.21 15.30 31.10
C HIS A 611 24.79 15.32 29.63
N ASN A 612 25.58 14.64 28.79
CA ASN A 612 25.30 14.52 27.37
C ASN A 612 24.26 13.43 27.12
N ILE A 613 23.05 13.84 26.69
CA ILE A 613 21.91 12.94 26.47
C ILE A 613 21.58 12.77 24.97
N GLY A 614 22.56 12.97 24.08
CA GLY A 614 22.38 12.80 22.62
C GLY A 614 21.58 13.95 21.97
N ASN A 615 20.68 13.62 21.04
CA ASN A 615 20.14 14.47 19.94
C ASN A 615 19.37 15.76 20.35
N THR A 616 19.27 16.08 21.63
CA THR A 616 18.74 17.36 22.15
C THR A 616 19.85 18.25 22.74
N CYS A 617 21.11 17.97 22.38
CA CYS A 617 22.31 18.44 23.08
C CYS A 617 22.37 19.95 23.28
N TYR A 618 21.85 20.77 22.35
CA TYR A 618 21.93 22.22 22.48
C TYR A 618 20.97 22.76 23.57
N LEU A 619 19.68 22.44 23.48
CA LEU A 619 18.68 22.94 24.44
C LEU A 619 18.90 22.32 25.83
N ASN A 620 19.24 21.04 25.88
CA ASN A 620 19.42 20.33 27.13
C ASN A 620 20.70 20.78 27.85
N SER A 621 21.80 21.01 27.12
CA SER A 621 23.01 21.59 27.71
C SER A 621 22.77 23.02 28.18
N LEU A 622 21.97 23.81 27.45
CA LEU A 622 21.61 25.17 27.85
C LEU A 622 20.77 25.17 29.14
N LEU A 623 19.77 24.29 29.25
CA LEU A 623 18.94 24.17 30.44
C LEU A 623 19.74 23.68 31.65
N GLN A 624 20.60 22.67 31.46
CA GLN A 624 21.49 22.18 32.52
C GLN A 624 22.45 23.29 32.98
N TYR A 625 23.02 24.06 32.04
CA TYR A 625 23.87 25.20 32.37
C TYR A 625 23.09 26.29 33.13
N LEU A 626 21.92 26.71 32.64
CA LEU A 626 21.08 27.73 33.29
C LEU A 626 20.62 27.30 34.69
N PHE A 627 20.45 26.00 34.92
CA PHE A 627 20.10 25.44 36.24
C PHE A 627 21.27 25.53 37.25
N THR A 628 22.52 25.61 36.79
CA THR A 628 23.68 25.86 37.67
C THR A 628 23.85 27.34 38.04
N VAL A 629 23.24 28.25 37.27
CA VAL A 629 23.30 29.70 37.52
C VAL A 629 22.32 30.05 38.66
N LYS A 630 22.84 30.16 39.88
CA LYS A 630 22.07 30.38 41.11
C LYS A 630 20.97 31.46 40.99
N PRO A 631 21.22 32.67 40.43
CA PRO A 631 20.19 33.69 40.27
C PRO A 631 19.01 33.26 39.39
N ILE A 632 19.28 32.53 38.31
CA ILE A 632 18.25 32.07 37.36
C ILE A 632 17.46 30.92 37.98
N ARG A 633 18.16 29.98 38.62
CA ARG A 633 17.55 28.87 39.36
C ARG A 633 16.61 29.37 40.45
N GLU A 634 17.01 30.38 41.23
CA GLU A 634 16.18 30.97 42.29
C GLU A 634 14.94 31.68 41.72
N VAL A 635 15.05 32.38 40.59
CA VAL A 635 13.90 33.00 39.90
C VAL A 635 12.93 31.96 39.34
N VAL A 636 13.44 30.86 38.77
CA VAL A 636 12.59 29.78 38.24
C VAL A 636 11.92 28.96 39.34
N LEU A 637 12.62 28.69 40.45
CA LEU A 637 12.05 27.96 41.60
C LEU A 637 11.05 28.81 42.39
N ASN A 638 11.24 30.12 42.43
CA ASN A 638 10.32 31.09 43.07
C ASN A 638 9.58 31.93 42.01
N TYR A 639 9.18 31.29 40.91
CA TYR A 639 8.58 31.96 39.77
C TYR A 639 7.32 32.75 40.15
N ASP A 640 6.52 32.23 41.07
CA ASP A 640 5.31 32.90 41.54
C ASP A 640 5.60 34.23 42.29
N GLU A 641 6.77 34.37 42.90
CA GLU A 641 7.21 35.59 43.61
C GLU A 641 7.87 36.61 42.67
N SER A 642 8.34 36.16 41.51
CA SER A 642 9.03 36.98 40.50
C SER A 642 8.17 37.24 39.26
N ARG A 643 6.91 36.80 39.29
CA ARG A 643 5.92 36.98 38.23
C ARG A 643 5.55 38.45 38.11
N LEU A 644 6.00 39.11 37.05
CA LEU A 644 5.57 40.47 36.72
C LEU A 644 4.09 40.44 36.28
N ASP A 645 3.22 41.16 36.99
CA ASP A 645 1.83 41.31 36.57
C ASP A 645 1.75 42.06 35.24
N LEU A 646 1.02 41.48 34.29
CA LEU A 646 0.75 42.05 32.98
C LEU A 646 -0.20 43.25 33.11
N THR A 647 0.33 44.40 33.50
CA THR A 647 -0.34 45.68 33.23
C THR A 647 0.07 46.18 31.85
N ASP A 648 -0.89 46.78 31.13
CA ASP A 648 -0.88 47.16 29.71
C ASP A 648 0.27 48.07 29.22
N ARG A 649 1.30 48.32 30.02
CA ARG A 649 2.45 49.18 29.66
C ARG A 649 3.61 48.47 28.93
N CYS A 650 3.68 47.14 28.92
CA CYS A 650 4.80 46.43 28.28
C CYS A 650 4.67 46.17 26.77
N ARG A 651 3.56 46.57 26.12
CA ARG A 651 3.35 46.36 24.67
C ARG A 651 4.16 47.29 23.75
N TYR A 652 4.96 48.22 24.27
CA TYR A 652 5.63 49.24 23.46
C TYR A 652 7.12 48.99 23.11
N PHE A 653 7.77 47.95 23.62
CA PHE A 653 9.24 47.82 23.50
C PHE A 653 9.80 46.91 22.39
N SER A 654 8.96 46.28 21.56
CA SER A 654 9.47 45.40 20.47
C SER A 654 9.51 46.02 19.07
N ARG A 655 9.32 47.34 18.92
CA ARG A 655 9.62 48.03 17.66
C ARG A 655 10.94 48.79 17.77
N ARG A 656 12.02 48.27 17.17
CA ARG A 656 13.18 49.12 16.84
C ARG A 656 12.81 49.98 15.63
N PRO A 657 12.98 51.32 15.68
CA PRO A 657 13.06 52.13 14.48
C PRO A 657 14.48 52.06 13.91
N THR A 658 14.59 51.83 12.61
CA THR A 658 15.80 52.10 11.83
C THR A 658 16.02 53.61 11.71
N ASP A 659 17.24 54.09 11.92
CA ASP A 659 17.64 55.43 11.50
C ASP A 659 17.93 55.46 9.98
N LYS A 660 17.92 56.66 9.39
CA LYS A 660 17.97 56.88 7.94
C LYS A 660 19.35 56.68 7.27
N GLN A 661 20.38 56.15 7.93
CA GLN A 661 21.72 56.02 7.33
C GLN A 661 22.43 54.67 7.51
N GLY A 662 21.72 53.62 7.93
CA GLY A 662 22.14 52.24 7.63
C GLY A 662 23.50 51.80 8.21
N ASN A 663 23.75 52.00 9.50
CA ASN A 663 24.92 51.42 10.17
C ASN A 663 24.57 50.81 11.55
N PRO A 664 24.99 49.57 11.87
CA PRO A 664 24.72 48.96 13.17
C PRO A 664 25.73 49.44 14.22
N GLY A 665 25.36 50.46 15.00
CA GLY A 665 26.13 50.95 16.15
C GLY A 665 25.92 50.08 17.39
N CYS A 666 27.00 49.42 17.83
CA CYS A 666 27.12 48.77 19.14
C CYS A 666 27.10 49.80 20.28
N ARG A 667 26.37 49.52 21.38
CA ARG A 667 26.76 49.96 22.73
C ARG A 667 26.07 49.11 23.82
N THR A 668 26.92 48.36 24.49
CA THR A 668 26.90 48.01 25.92
C THR A 668 26.09 48.96 26.81
N CYS A 669 25.29 48.40 27.72
CA CYS A 669 25.17 48.91 29.08
C CYS A 669 24.77 47.77 30.04
N LEU A 670 25.65 47.57 31.02
CA LEU A 670 25.44 46.83 32.26
C LEU A 670 24.29 47.44 33.07
N ARG A 671 23.56 46.57 33.78
CA ARG A 671 23.49 46.59 35.25
C ARG A 671 23.27 45.19 35.77
#